data_AF-A0A6P0RRI5-F1
#
_entry.id   AF-A0A6P0RRI5-F1
#
_cell.length_a   1.000
_cell.length_b   1.000
_cell.length_c   1.000
_cell.angle_alpha   90.00
_cell.angle_beta   90.00
_cell.angle_gamma   90.00
#
_symmetry.space_group_name_H-M   'P 1'
#
loop_
_entity.id
_entity.type
_entity.pdbx_description
1 polymer ?
#
loop_
_entity_poly.entity_id
_entity_poly.type
_entity_poly.pdbx_seq_one_letter_code
_entity_poly.pdbx_strand_id
1 'polypeptide(L)'
;MTKQMMGLPNKKISNRSGSRGKKPSQKRNNLFLENPSVQPKQVAAKSLPRKRVKRHKQPKVKKIKGGWSVTLGVIAASIATSGIIVGGIWLGVLTLIDPNAIIWLNQFLPAWTRIPVTYASPPKPLAAIEEEIRSLGGIPGEPLYLDSKKTFLLPILASVPNCYTSCRQIVQLRIYESAESQPNDKGYWLVTELPINAPEDDFVFSADSSNDRDSSGSLPLKTISRFINNIPAEGLWFKLSGQIVSSSSPISYGQVIHYNPDRQHLSVMLQWQSPNEIPPYWQQVTGTSTPEFIVDQTVGLEPQFKVYQLQPRKFVPNPIALEEVSLTTPAVESQKYRDALLLARNGLWSPAWQLLKSQKTENWPAAAQAQLDVIELHAQVTQGQSKKTWASPSSSILAHLIDGRWGDALVVFQNTPIGTQLHGIGELLKTDSGRLWERMEAGLKVNPDDQDIQAWGTLMVAAKQDSTKAIAWLQKQQQLSPSADNSRFYELLDLLDIALAKESLIASHLSKIIGNSQQVGSVNLVDWLQPTHQTIPLQLEPDKVWYEVQVAAFHDGKRWQYQPFSNLQLPTVARGKQLWRYLGLDTDSRIQVTVWTPEGKQESKIASVKAASFREGVIYLLAAGEALPLASTTQPTHSLAHTEAALRWLDPNSTSLWELNQQEPEWIEAILPVLKQELVDSGREEIIPTSAQSEENANLQSILKDLANWSVRPIDLTGNNQPEAVLTIYEDRQPRTLIFADTGELIYSEFSKDASTSLTAIADLEDGKPPVLLINDPSSYRLKRWSVEGEGFE
;
A
#
# COMPACT_ATOMS: atom_id res chain seq x y z
N MET A 1 52.83 -5.93 17.50
CA MET A 1 52.54 -4.63 18.16
C MET A 1 51.03 -4.52 18.26
N THR A 2 50.32 -4.47 19.39
CA THR A 2 50.55 -4.63 20.84
C THR A 2 49.13 -4.89 21.42
N LYS A 3 48.79 -6.10 21.91
CA LYS A 3 48.39 -6.44 23.31
C LYS A 3 47.99 -5.21 24.19
N GLN A 4 46.96 -5.21 25.04
CA GLN A 4 46.68 -6.14 26.15
C GLN A 4 45.41 -5.72 26.97
N MET A 5 44.61 -6.71 27.41
CA MET A 5 44.15 -6.99 28.81
C MET A 5 43.21 -6.01 29.57
N MET A 6 42.00 -6.42 29.98
CA MET A 6 41.55 -7.27 31.13
C MET A 6 41.11 -6.44 32.34
N GLY A 7 39.96 -6.82 32.93
CA GLY A 7 39.55 -6.38 34.27
C GLY A 7 38.14 -6.85 34.69
N LEU A 8 38.04 -8.07 35.22
CA LEU A 8 37.00 -8.50 36.18
C LEU A 8 37.51 -8.16 37.60
N PRO A 9 36.65 -7.99 38.63
CA PRO A 9 36.33 -9.12 39.51
C PRO A 9 34.96 -9.13 40.27
N ASN A 10 34.46 -10.36 40.46
CA ASN A 10 33.87 -11.03 41.65
C ASN A 10 32.88 -10.40 42.68
N LYS A 11 31.72 -11.06 42.79
CA LYS A 11 31.12 -11.82 43.95
C LYS A 11 31.02 -11.20 45.37
N LYS A 12 29.78 -11.18 45.93
CA LYS A 12 29.30 -11.95 47.13
C LYS A 12 27.83 -11.57 47.48
N ILE A 13 26.89 -12.53 47.53
CA ILE A 13 26.28 -13.21 48.71
C ILE A 13 25.56 -12.29 49.71
N SER A 14 24.23 -12.44 49.86
CA SER A 14 23.55 -12.67 51.16
C SER A 14 22.01 -12.70 51.08
N ASN A 15 21.45 -13.88 51.36
CA ASN A 15 20.19 -14.21 52.07
C ASN A 15 19.32 -13.10 52.68
N ARG A 16 17.97 -13.28 52.62
CA ARG A 16 17.08 -13.82 53.69
C ARG A 16 15.72 -13.10 53.77
N SER A 17 14.65 -13.91 53.91
CA SER A 17 13.39 -13.65 54.67
C SER A 17 12.49 -12.49 54.19
N GLY A 18 11.21 -12.64 53.85
CA GLY A 18 10.17 -13.47 54.46
C GLY A 18 9.14 -12.54 55.15
N SER A 19 7.88 -12.51 54.69
CA SER A 19 6.65 -12.16 55.45
C SER A 19 5.48 -12.02 54.44
N ARG A 20 4.53 -12.96 54.32
CA ARG A 20 3.32 -13.23 55.14
C ARG A 20 2.28 -12.09 55.21
N GLY A 21 1.04 -12.45 54.83
CA GLY A 21 -0.24 -11.85 55.24
C GLY A 21 -0.79 -10.82 54.23
N LYS A 22 -2.08 -10.75 53.88
CA LYS A 22 -3.31 -11.27 54.50
C LYS A 22 -4.43 -11.33 53.43
N LYS A 23 -5.21 -12.42 53.42
CA LYS A 23 -6.68 -12.40 53.17
C LYS A 23 -7.36 -11.97 54.50
N PRO A 24 -8.58 -11.40 54.55
CA PRO A 24 -9.82 -12.10 54.15
C PRO A 24 -11.06 -11.24 53.77
N SER A 25 -12.17 -11.96 53.53
CA SER A 25 -13.57 -11.62 53.91
C SER A 25 -14.38 -10.73 52.95
N GLN A 26 -15.28 -11.30 52.13
CA GLN A 26 -16.72 -11.56 52.40
C GLN A 26 -17.58 -10.29 52.57
N LYS A 27 -18.60 -10.13 51.68
CA LYS A 27 -20.04 -10.17 52.07
C LYS A 27 -20.98 -10.15 50.85
N ARG A 28 -22.06 -10.91 51.01
CA ARG A 28 -23.28 -11.02 50.20
C ARG A 28 -24.09 -9.71 50.22
N ASN A 29 -24.92 -9.49 49.21
CA ASN A 29 -26.37 -9.33 49.40
C ASN A 29 -27.14 -9.58 48.09
N ASN A 30 -28.15 -10.44 48.18
CA ASN A 30 -29.25 -10.59 47.23
C ASN A 30 -30.32 -9.55 47.54
N LEU A 31 -31.07 -9.08 46.53
CA LEU A 31 -32.50 -8.87 46.66
C LEU A 31 -33.21 -8.88 45.31
N PHE A 32 -34.45 -9.35 45.39
CA PHE A 32 -35.37 -9.88 44.38
C PHE A 32 -36.35 -8.81 43.84
N LEU A 33 -37.21 -9.28 42.92
CA LEU A 33 -38.47 -8.72 42.35
C LEU A 33 -38.27 -8.25 40.90
N GLU A 34 -39.09 -8.58 39.90
CA GLU A 34 -40.45 -9.15 39.88
C GLU A 34 -40.78 -9.64 38.44
N ASN A 35 -41.68 -10.62 38.32
CA ASN A 35 -42.30 -11.10 37.07
C ASN A 35 -43.77 -10.66 37.08
N PRO A 36 -44.43 -10.48 35.91
CA PRO A 36 -45.45 -11.47 35.51
C PRO A 36 -45.51 -11.71 33.98
N SER A 37 -45.53 -12.95 33.48
CA SER A 37 -46.70 -13.80 33.19
C SER A 37 -47.58 -13.35 32.00
N VAL A 38 -47.53 -14.05 30.85
CA VAL A 38 -48.68 -14.60 30.09
C VAL A 38 -48.21 -15.73 29.13
N GLN A 39 -48.73 -16.95 29.32
CA GLN A 39 -48.92 -18.02 28.31
C GLN A 39 -50.45 -18.22 28.13
N PRO A 40 -51.03 -19.17 27.33
CA PRO A 40 -50.49 -20.24 26.47
C PRO A 40 -51.23 -20.49 25.12
N LYS A 41 -50.73 -21.42 24.29
CA LYS A 41 -51.54 -22.57 23.82
C LYS A 41 -50.67 -23.73 23.30
N GLN A 42 -50.89 -24.88 23.92
CA GLN A 42 -50.35 -26.20 23.62
C GLN A 42 -51.19 -26.90 22.53
N VAL A 43 -50.57 -27.83 21.78
CA VAL A 43 -51.15 -29.17 21.57
C VAL A 43 -50.02 -30.21 21.70
N ALA A 44 -50.29 -31.23 22.50
CA ALA A 44 -49.39 -32.30 22.92
C ALA A 44 -49.60 -33.59 22.10
N ALA A 45 -48.61 -34.51 22.10
CA ALA A 45 -48.84 -35.92 22.47
C ALA A 45 -47.56 -36.78 22.56
N LYS A 46 -47.32 -37.29 23.79
CA LYS A 46 -46.94 -38.68 24.18
C LYS A 46 -45.50 -39.24 24.02
N SER A 47 -44.72 -39.10 25.11
CA SER A 47 -44.23 -40.15 26.07
C SER A 47 -44.10 -41.62 25.56
N LEU A 48 -43.09 -42.48 25.80
CA LEU A 48 -42.05 -42.79 26.84
C LEU A 48 -41.24 -44.02 26.30
N PRO A 49 -40.26 -44.66 27.00
CA PRO A 49 -39.22 -44.23 27.94
C PRO A 49 -37.78 -44.68 27.57
N ARG A 50 -36.79 -44.02 28.20
CA ARG A 50 -35.36 -44.40 28.27
C ARG A 50 -35.14 -45.80 28.91
N LYS A 51 -34.28 -46.62 28.29
CA LYS A 51 -33.62 -47.76 28.95
C LYS A 51 -32.09 -47.69 28.79
N ARG A 52 -31.41 -47.76 29.95
CA ARG A 52 -29.96 -47.89 30.15
C ARG A 52 -29.38 -49.03 29.31
N VAL A 53 -28.37 -48.72 28.49
CA VAL A 53 -27.54 -49.71 27.81
C VAL A 53 -26.49 -50.25 28.79
N LYS A 54 -26.53 -51.56 29.04
CA LYS A 54 -25.56 -52.30 29.85
C LYS A 54 -24.33 -52.65 29.00
N ARG A 55 -23.15 -52.40 29.57
CA ARG A 55 -21.84 -52.95 29.17
C ARG A 55 -21.94 -54.46 28.92
N HIS A 56 -21.53 -54.91 27.74
CA HIS A 56 -21.16 -56.30 27.50
C HIS A 56 -19.64 -56.45 27.38
N LYS A 57 -19.15 -57.39 28.19
CA LYS A 57 -17.75 -57.75 28.37
C LYS A 57 -17.30 -58.60 27.19
N GLN A 58 -16.07 -58.35 26.74
CA GLN A 58 -15.35 -59.17 25.78
C GLN A 58 -15.23 -60.63 26.25
N PRO A 59 -15.35 -61.62 25.36
CA PRO A 59 -15.10 -63.01 25.69
C PRO A 59 -13.60 -63.30 25.78
N LYS A 60 -13.20 -63.94 26.89
CA LYS A 60 -11.86 -64.43 27.14
C LYS A 60 -11.53 -65.63 26.25
N VAL A 61 -10.38 -65.53 25.59
CA VAL A 61 -9.69 -66.59 24.85
C VAL A 61 -9.36 -67.77 25.78
N LYS A 62 -9.81 -68.97 25.42
CA LYS A 62 -9.32 -70.24 26.01
C LYS A 62 -8.19 -70.79 25.15
N LYS A 63 -7.04 -71.02 25.81
CA LYS A 63 -5.90 -71.78 25.29
C LYS A 63 -6.29 -73.24 25.11
N ILE A 64 -6.03 -73.81 23.94
CA ILE A 64 -5.98 -75.25 23.70
C ILE A 64 -4.54 -75.59 23.28
N LYS A 65 -3.92 -76.49 24.03
CA LYS A 65 -2.62 -77.10 23.73
C LYS A 65 -2.87 -78.51 23.18
N GLY A 66 -2.09 -78.88 22.16
CA GLY A 66 -1.62 -80.25 21.91
C GLY A 66 -2.36 -81.03 20.82
N GLY A 67 -1.62 -81.46 19.80
CA GLY A 67 -2.06 -82.48 18.83
C GLY A 67 -1.50 -82.27 17.42
N TRP A 68 -0.20 -82.50 17.26
CA TRP A 68 0.48 -82.57 15.96
C TRP A 68 0.24 -83.95 15.34
N SER A 69 0.24 -83.97 14.00
CA SER A 69 0.22 -85.10 13.06
C SER A 69 -1.15 -85.62 12.59
N VAL A 70 -1.23 -85.76 11.26
CA VAL A 70 -2.32 -86.27 10.41
C VAL A 70 -3.41 -85.27 10.01
N THR A 71 -3.04 -84.26 9.20
CA THR A 71 -3.94 -83.71 8.14
C THR A 71 -3.20 -82.85 7.10
N LEU A 72 -1.92 -83.14 6.81
CA LEU A 72 -1.16 -82.41 5.78
C LEU A 72 -1.46 -82.88 4.34
N GLY A 73 -2.30 -83.91 4.14
CA GLY A 73 -2.57 -84.49 2.82
C GLY A 73 -3.79 -83.92 2.07
N VAL A 74 -4.68 -83.15 2.72
CA VAL A 74 -5.97 -82.74 2.12
C VAL A 74 -6.10 -81.22 1.96
N ILE A 75 -5.31 -80.42 2.69
CA ILE A 75 -5.28 -78.96 2.53
C ILE A 75 -4.43 -78.54 1.31
N ALA A 76 -3.43 -79.33 0.92
CA ALA A 76 -2.60 -79.05 -0.25
C ALA A 76 -3.36 -79.13 -1.59
N ALA A 77 -4.40 -79.98 -1.68
CA ALA A 77 -5.23 -80.10 -2.88
C ALA A 77 -6.34 -79.03 -2.98
N SER A 78 -6.66 -78.35 -1.88
CA SER A 78 -7.76 -77.35 -1.82
C SER A 78 -7.28 -75.91 -2.05
N ILE A 79 -6.01 -75.63 -1.77
CA ILE A 79 -5.39 -74.31 -2.00
C ILE A 79 -4.94 -74.15 -3.47
N ALA A 80 -4.74 -75.26 -4.21
CA ALA A 80 -4.35 -75.22 -5.61
C ALA A 80 -5.45 -74.70 -6.56
N THR A 81 -6.73 -74.95 -6.27
CA THR A 81 -7.85 -74.59 -7.17
C THR A 81 -8.45 -73.20 -6.90
N SER A 82 -8.29 -72.66 -5.69
CA SER A 82 -8.84 -71.34 -5.33
C SER A 82 -7.94 -70.17 -5.77
N GLY A 83 -6.63 -70.39 -5.88
CA GLY A 83 -5.68 -69.38 -6.37
C GLY A 83 -5.72 -69.19 -7.90
N ILE A 84 -6.12 -70.21 -8.66
CA ILE A 84 -6.13 -70.18 -10.12
C ILE A 84 -7.29 -69.34 -10.67
N ILE A 85 -8.44 -69.27 -9.99
CA ILE A 85 -9.61 -68.53 -10.48
C ILE A 85 -9.46 -67.02 -10.25
N VAL A 86 -8.93 -66.59 -9.09
CA VAL A 86 -8.69 -65.16 -8.82
C VAL A 86 -7.47 -64.64 -9.59
N GLY A 87 -6.42 -65.46 -9.74
CA GLY A 87 -5.27 -65.15 -10.59
C GLY A 87 -5.61 -65.07 -12.08
N GLY A 88 -6.46 -65.98 -12.58
CA GLY A 88 -6.89 -66.03 -13.98
C GLY A 88 -7.76 -64.86 -14.41
N ILE A 89 -8.65 -64.37 -13.52
CA ILE A 89 -9.46 -63.17 -13.80
C ILE A 89 -8.58 -61.91 -13.81
N TRP A 90 -7.57 -61.82 -12.94
CA TRP A 90 -6.63 -60.70 -12.93
C TRP A 90 -5.67 -60.72 -14.15
N LEU A 91 -5.16 -61.89 -14.53
CA LEU A 91 -4.42 -62.07 -15.79
C LEU A 91 -5.29 -61.81 -17.02
N GLY A 92 -6.59 -62.14 -16.96
CA GLY A 92 -7.57 -61.83 -18.01
C GLY A 92 -7.78 -60.33 -18.19
N VAL A 93 -7.88 -59.56 -17.09
CA VAL A 93 -7.98 -58.09 -17.17
C VAL A 93 -6.67 -57.46 -17.66
N LEU A 94 -5.51 -57.99 -17.25
CA LEU A 94 -4.20 -57.54 -17.74
C LEU A 94 -4.01 -57.82 -19.24
N THR A 95 -4.41 -59.00 -19.74
CA THR A 95 -4.35 -59.34 -21.18
C THR A 95 -5.31 -58.50 -22.03
N LEU A 96 -6.44 -58.06 -21.48
CA LEU A 96 -7.44 -57.26 -22.21
C LEU A 96 -6.99 -55.80 -22.39
N ILE A 97 -6.21 -55.27 -21.45
CA ILE A 97 -5.72 -53.88 -21.46
C ILE A 97 -4.39 -53.77 -22.23
N ASP A 98 -3.51 -54.77 -22.12
CA ASP A 98 -2.28 -54.89 -22.91
C ASP A 98 -1.86 -56.37 -22.99
N PRO A 99 -2.03 -57.06 -24.14
CA PRO A 99 -1.66 -58.47 -24.27
C PRO A 99 -0.16 -58.74 -24.08
N ASN A 100 0.69 -57.71 -24.16
CA ASN A 100 2.13 -57.81 -23.92
C ASN A 100 2.52 -57.59 -22.44
N ALA A 101 1.61 -57.10 -21.59
CA ALA A 101 1.89 -56.81 -20.17
C ALA A 101 2.17 -58.05 -19.30
N ILE A 102 2.07 -59.27 -19.85
CA ILE A 102 2.30 -60.55 -19.15
C ILE A 102 3.64 -61.18 -19.53
N ILE A 103 4.41 -60.57 -20.43
CA ILE A 103 5.74 -61.05 -20.85
C ILE A 103 6.70 -61.18 -19.66
N TRP A 104 6.52 -60.40 -18.58
CA TRP A 104 7.32 -60.53 -17.36
C TRP A 104 7.22 -61.92 -16.69
N LEU A 105 6.20 -62.74 -16.99
CA LEU A 105 6.15 -64.12 -16.49
C LEU A 105 7.24 -65.01 -17.12
N ASN A 106 7.76 -64.68 -18.31
CA ASN A 106 8.77 -65.48 -19.01
C ASN A 106 10.11 -65.60 -18.24
N GLN A 107 10.36 -64.70 -17.29
CA GLN A 107 11.53 -64.77 -16.40
C GLN A 107 11.39 -65.86 -15.32
N PHE A 108 10.16 -66.25 -14.97
CA PHE A 108 9.85 -67.26 -13.96
C PHE A 108 9.37 -68.59 -14.57
N LEU A 109 9.17 -68.63 -15.89
CA LEU A 109 8.73 -69.80 -16.63
C LEU A 109 9.91 -70.58 -17.24
N PRO A 110 9.94 -71.93 -17.09
CA PRO A 110 10.85 -72.80 -17.83
C PRO A 110 10.79 -72.54 -19.34
N ALA A 111 11.90 -72.77 -20.06
CA ALA A 111 12.01 -72.45 -21.49
C ALA A 111 10.89 -73.03 -22.37
N TRP A 112 10.29 -74.15 -21.96
CA TRP A 112 9.21 -74.85 -22.67
C TRP A 112 7.79 -74.34 -22.38
N THR A 113 7.60 -73.49 -21.36
CA THR A 113 6.30 -72.83 -21.05
C THR A 113 6.31 -71.33 -21.29
N ARG A 114 7.43 -70.77 -21.79
CA ARG A 114 7.50 -69.36 -22.13
C ARG A 114 6.42 -69.02 -23.14
N ILE A 115 5.65 -68.00 -22.82
CA ILE A 115 4.61 -67.47 -23.68
C ILE A 115 5.33 -66.93 -24.92
N PRO A 116 5.02 -67.43 -26.13
CA PRO A 116 5.66 -66.95 -27.35
C PRO A 116 5.35 -65.46 -27.50
N VAL A 117 6.41 -64.64 -27.49
CA VAL A 117 6.31 -63.21 -27.81
C VAL A 117 6.03 -63.14 -29.30
N THR A 118 4.75 -63.12 -29.65
CA THR A 118 4.32 -62.63 -30.95
C THR A 118 4.50 -61.12 -30.88
N TYR A 119 5.71 -60.65 -31.18
CA TYR A 119 5.90 -59.25 -31.53
C TYR A 119 4.88 -58.98 -32.63
N ALA A 120 3.90 -58.12 -32.36
CA ALA A 120 2.73 -57.91 -33.22
C ALA A 120 3.11 -57.41 -34.64
N SER A 121 4.39 -57.17 -34.91
CA SER A 121 4.92 -56.88 -36.22
C SER A 121 6.37 -57.37 -36.32
N PRO A 122 6.83 -57.86 -37.48
CA PRO A 122 8.23 -58.21 -37.73
C PRO A 122 9.16 -57.00 -37.48
N PRO A 123 10.46 -57.22 -37.22
CA PRO A 123 11.37 -56.13 -36.91
C PRO A 123 11.58 -55.31 -38.18
N LYS A 124 11.36 -54.00 -38.10
CA LYS A 124 11.45 -53.10 -39.25
C LYS A 124 12.65 -52.16 -39.10
N PRO A 125 13.38 -51.83 -40.18
CA PRO A 125 14.38 -50.77 -40.12
C PRO A 125 13.70 -49.42 -39.85
N LEU A 126 14.42 -48.47 -39.25
CA LEU A 126 13.89 -47.15 -38.90
C LEU A 126 13.21 -46.45 -40.10
N ALA A 127 13.81 -46.53 -41.28
CA ALA A 127 13.23 -45.95 -42.50
C ALA A 127 11.85 -46.54 -42.86
N ALA A 128 11.65 -47.85 -42.65
CA ALA A 128 10.36 -48.49 -42.89
C ALA A 128 9.32 -48.13 -41.82
N ILE A 129 9.75 -47.94 -40.56
CA ILE A 129 8.89 -47.47 -39.47
C ILE A 129 8.40 -46.04 -39.76
N GLU A 130 9.31 -45.17 -40.19
CA GLU A 130 8.96 -43.80 -40.56
C GLU A 130 7.97 -43.75 -41.73
N GLU A 131 8.15 -44.60 -42.74
CA GLU A 131 7.26 -44.66 -43.89
C GLU A 131 5.87 -45.20 -43.54
N GLU A 132 5.80 -46.20 -42.66
CA GLU A 132 4.54 -46.67 -42.10
C GLU A 132 3.78 -45.54 -41.38
N ILE A 133 4.47 -44.75 -40.55
CA ILE A 133 3.87 -43.59 -39.87
C ILE A 133 3.34 -42.56 -40.88
N ARG A 134 4.11 -42.27 -41.93
CA ARG A 134 3.68 -41.36 -43.02
C ARG A 134 2.45 -41.89 -43.76
N SER A 135 2.40 -43.20 -44.04
CA SER A 135 1.27 -43.84 -44.71
C SER A 135 -0.04 -43.76 -43.90
N LEU A 136 0.07 -43.69 -42.57
CA LEU A 136 -1.05 -43.53 -41.64
C LEU A 136 -1.41 -42.05 -41.40
N GLY A 137 -0.80 -41.11 -42.12
CA GLY A 137 -1.04 -39.67 -42.00
C GLY A 137 -0.31 -38.98 -40.85
N GLY A 138 0.55 -39.69 -40.14
CA GLY A 138 1.43 -39.13 -39.11
C GLY A 138 2.72 -38.56 -39.68
N ILE A 139 3.39 -37.68 -38.94
CA ILE A 139 4.71 -37.15 -39.27
C ILE A 139 5.69 -37.69 -38.22
N PRO A 140 6.64 -38.58 -38.57
CA PRO A 140 7.64 -39.05 -37.63
C PRO A 140 8.55 -37.89 -37.20
N GLY A 141 8.75 -37.71 -35.90
CA GLY A 141 9.70 -36.76 -35.33
C GLY A 141 11.10 -37.36 -35.19
N GLU A 142 11.99 -36.62 -34.53
CA GLU A 142 13.37 -37.09 -34.30
C GLU A 142 13.43 -38.17 -33.21
N PRO A 143 14.14 -39.29 -33.41
CA PRO A 143 14.26 -40.36 -32.42
C PRO A 143 15.17 -39.95 -31.24
N LEU A 144 14.66 -40.11 -30.02
CA LEU A 144 15.41 -39.92 -28.77
C LEU A 144 15.97 -41.27 -28.29
N TYR A 145 17.25 -41.52 -28.50
CA TYR A 145 17.90 -42.76 -28.06
C TYR A 145 18.04 -42.81 -26.52
N LEU A 146 17.58 -43.91 -25.92
CA LEU A 146 17.48 -44.10 -24.47
C LEU A 146 18.72 -44.75 -23.87
N ASP A 147 19.31 -45.69 -24.62
CA ASP A 147 20.56 -46.39 -24.32
C ASP A 147 21.25 -46.79 -25.64
N SER A 148 22.57 -46.56 -25.74
CA SER A 148 23.55 -47.12 -26.70
C SER A 148 23.04 -47.42 -28.13
N LYS A 149 22.07 -46.63 -28.61
CA LYS A 149 21.30 -46.81 -29.85
C LYS A 149 20.50 -48.14 -29.97
N LYS A 150 20.30 -48.86 -28.87
CA LYS A 150 19.49 -50.09 -28.82
C LYS A 150 18.00 -49.79 -28.68
N THR A 151 17.67 -48.79 -27.87
CA THR A 151 16.28 -48.40 -27.59
C THR A 151 16.12 -46.93 -27.90
N PHE A 152 15.02 -46.55 -28.56
CA PHE A 152 14.69 -45.15 -28.82
C PHE A 152 13.20 -44.87 -28.64
N LEU A 153 12.90 -43.63 -28.27
CA LEU A 153 11.56 -43.07 -28.26
C LEU A 153 11.36 -42.25 -29.54
N LEU A 154 10.27 -42.50 -30.24
CA LEU A 154 9.88 -41.79 -31.46
C LEU A 154 8.58 -41.01 -31.21
N PRO A 155 8.61 -39.66 -31.23
CA PRO A 155 7.40 -38.86 -31.20
C PRO A 155 6.73 -38.86 -32.59
N ILE A 156 5.41 -38.99 -32.61
CA ILE A 156 4.59 -38.88 -33.82
C ILE A 156 3.81 -37.57 -33.76
N LEU A 157 3.97 -36.77 -34.82
CA LEU A 157 3.37 -35.46 -34.96
C LEU A 157 2.16 -35.50 -35.89
N ALA A 158 1.17 -34.66 -35.65
CA ALA A 158 0.06 -34.39 -36.57
C ALA A 158 -0.06 -32.89 -36.86
N SER A 159 -0.60 -32.56 -38.03
CA SER A 159 -0.91 -31.18 -38.40
C SER A 159 -2.22 -30.72 -37.74
N VAL A 160 -2.20 -29.56 -37.07
CA VAL A 160 -3.38 -28.93 -36.48
C VAL A 160 -4.15 -28.17 -37.57
N PRO A 161 -5.45 -28.43 -37.78
CA PRO A 161 -6.27 -27.68 -38.73
C PRO A 161 -6.33 -26.19 -38.38
N ASN A 162 -6.36 -25.30 -39.38
CA ASN A 162 -6.52 -23.85 -39.22
C ASN A 162 -5.41 -23.13 -38.41
N CYS A 163 -4.17 -23.65 -38.42
CA CYS A 163 -3.04 -23.03 -37.74
C CYS A 163 -2.15 -22.24 -38.73
N TYR A 164 -1.81 -20.99 -38.39
CA TYR A 164 -0.99 -20.09 -39.23
C TYR A 164 0.52 -20.18 -38.92
N THR A 165 0.93 -20.63 -37.73
CA THR A 165 2.35 -20.72 -37.32
C THR A 165 2.63 -21.94 -36.44
N SER A 166 3.60 -22.78 -36.85
CA SER A 166 4.08 -23.97 -36.11
C SER A 166 2.95 -24.98 -35.80
N CYS A 167 2.38 -25.53 -36.88
CA CYS A 167 1.14 -26.31 -36.91
C CYS A 167 1.31 -27.80 -36.54
N ARG A 168 2.44 -28.20 -35.97
CA ARG A 168 2.69 -29.61 -35.62
C ARG A 168 2.53 -29.80 -34.12
N GLN A 169 1.81 -30.84 -33.73
CA GLN A 169 1.65 -31.26 -32.34
C GLN A 169 1.98 -32.74 -32.19
N ILE A 170 2.54 -33.12 -31.05
CA ILE A 170 2.80 -34.52 -30.67
C ILE A 170 1.46 -35.16 -30.28
N VAL A 171 1.08 -36.21 -31.01
CA VAL A 171 -0.18 -36.94 -30.78
C VAL A 171 0.05 -38.36 -30.27
N GLN A 172 1.26 -38.90 -30.41
CA GLN A 172 1.60 -40.23 -29.93
C GLN A 172 3.10 -40.33 -29.64
N LEU A 173 3.48 -41.13 -28.65
CA LEU A 173 4.86 -41.56 -28.41
C LEU A 173 4.96 -43.06 -28.60
N ARG A 174 6.03 -43.53 -29.26
CA ARG A 174 6.32 -44.96 -29.42
C ARG A 174 7.73 -45.27 -28.95
N ILE A 175 7.93 -46.38 -28.26
CA ILE A 175 9.27 -46.88 -27.93
C ILE A 175 9.57 -48.11 -28.78
N TYR A 176 10.78 -48.12 -29.32
CA TYR A 176 11.30 -49.20 -30.14
C TYR A 176 12.58 -49.76 -29.54
N GLU A 177 12.77 -51.07 -29.65
CA GLU A 177 13.96 -51.79 -29.17
C GLU A 177 14.57 -52.64 -30.30
N SER A 178 15.90 -52.68 -30.34
CA SER A 178 16.67 -53.35 -31.39
C SER A 178 16.48 -54.87 -31.34
N ALA A 179 16.17 -55.43 -32.50
CA ALA A 179 16.24 -56.86 -32.77
C ALA A 179 17.71 -57.25 -33.00
N GLU A 180 18.50 -57.50 -31.95
CA GLU A 180 19.89 -57.94 -32.13
C GLU A 180 19.94 -59.28 -32.89
N SER A 181 20.30 -59.27 -34.19
CA SER A 181 20.73 -60.48 -34.91
C SER A 181 21.58 -60.29 -36.16
N GLN A 182 21.73 -59.10 -36.77
CA GLN A 182 22.64 -58.95 -37.94
C GLN A 182 23.42 -57.62 -37.98
N PRO A 183 24.69 -57.64 -38.43
CA PRO A 183 25.59 -56.48 -38.38
C PRO A 183 25.26 -55.35 -39.37
N ASN A 184 24.44 -55.61 -40.41
CA ASN A 184 24.16 -54.63 -41.47
C ASN A 184 22.71 -54.13 -41.56
N ASP A 185 21.77 -54.70 -40.79
CA ASP A 185 20.37 -54.26 -40.81
C ASP A 185 19.78 -54.29 -39.38
N LYS A 186 19.72 -53.13 -38.73
CA LYS A 186 19.15 -52.99 -37.39
C LYS A 186 17.64 -52.88 -37.51
N GLY A 187 16.96 -54.03 -37.45
CA GLY A 187 15.52 -54.07 -37.27
C GLY A 187 15.13 -53.69 -35.85
N TYR A 188 13.97 -53.06 -35.69
CA TYR A 188 13.42 -52.65 -34.40
C TYR A 188 12.00 -53.19 -34.20
N TRP A 189 11.69 -53.57 -32.95
CA TRP A 189 10.37 -53.98 -32.51
C TRP A 189 9.68 -52.83 -31.79
N LEU A 190 8.39 -52.63 -32.04
CA LEU A 190 7.56 -51.73 -31.23
C LEU A 190 7.34 -52.36 -29.86
N VAL A 191 7.77 -51.66 -28.81
CA VAL A 191 7.69 -52.09 -27.41
C VAL A 191 6.40 -51.60 -26.77
N THR A 192 6.12 -50.30 -26.90
CA THR A 192 4.95 -49.67 -26.32
C THR A 192 4.59 -48.40 -27.08
N GLU A 193 3.33 -48.02 -27.02
CA GLU A 193 2.81 -46.77 -27.57
C GLU A 193 1.92 -46.07 -26.56
N LEU A 194 1.96 -44.74 -26.58
CA LEU A 194 1.17 -43.88 -25.69
C LEU A 194 0.52 -42.77 -26.52
N PRO A 195 -0.82 -42.75 -26.68
CA PRO A 195 -1.51 -41.60 -27.26
C PRO A 195 -1.33 -40.38 -26.33
N ILE A 196 -1.11 -39.22 -26.92
CA ILE A 196 -0.93 -37.95 -26.23
C ILE A 196 -2.16 -37.08 -26.48
N ASN A 197 -2.92 -36.85 -25.41
CA ASN A 197 -4.02 -35.89 -25.41
C ASN A 197 -3.47 -34.54 -24.97
N ALA A 198 -3.66 -33.51 -25.80
CA ALA A 198 -3.26 -32.15 -25.48
C ALA A 198 -4.10 -31.58 -24.30
N PRO A 199 -3.51 -30.81 -23.37
CA PRO A 199 -4.25 -30.17 -22.29
C PRO A 199 -5.36 -29.26 -22.81
N GLU A 200 -6.42 -29.07 -22.03
CA GLU A 200 -7.48 -28.11 -22.34
C GLU A 200 -7.02 -26.68 -22.06
N ASP A 201 -7.50 -25.69 -22.82
CA ASP A 201 -7.16 -24.27 -22.63
C ASP A 201 -7.42 -23.80 -21.17
N ASP A 202 -8.53 -24.24 -20.57
CA ASP A 202 -8.92 -23.90 -19.19
C ASP A 202 -7.89 -24.34 -18.14
N PHE A 203 -7.10 -25.39 -18.41
CA PHE A 203 -6.03 -25.82 -17.52
C PHE A 203 -4.95 -24.74 -17.34
N VAL A 204 -4.72 -23.93 -18.39
CA VAL A 204 -3.72 -22.86 -18.36
C VAL A 204 -4.30 -21.53 -17.90
N PHE A 205 -5.55 -21.23 -18.28
CA PHE A 205 -6.16 -19.92 -18.01
C PHE A 205 -6.93 -19.82 -16.68
N SER A 206 -7.22 -20.92 -16.00
CA SER A 206 -7.90 -20.93 -14.68
C SER A 206 -7.15 -20.22 -13.54
N ALA A 207 -5.92 -19.74 -13.77
CA ALA A 207 -5.14 -18.96 -12.81
C ALA A 207 -5.41 -17.43 -12.86
N ASP A 208 -6.00 -16.91 -13.94
CA ASP A 208 -6.36 -15.49 -14.10
C ASP A 208 -7.90 -15.35 -14.13
N SER A 209 -8.50 -15.09 -12.97
CA SER A 209 -9.96 -15.01 -12.77
C SER A 209 -10.63 -13.75 -13.36
N SER A 210 -10.14 -13.21 -14.49
CA SER A 210 -10.64 -11.93 -15.02
C SER A 210 -11.05 -11.92 -16.49
N ASN A 211 -11.07 -13.05 -17.21
CA ASN A 211 -11.63 -13.06 -18.57
C ASN A 211 -12.46 -14.32 -18.84
N ASP A 212 -13.77 -14.11 -19.01
CA ASP A 212 -14.66 -15.02 -19.73
C ASP A 212 -14.14 -15.16 -21.17
N ARG A 213 -13.29 -16.16 -21.41
CA ARG A 213 -12.97 -16.63 -22.75
C ARG A 213 -13.63 -17.98 -22.95
N ASP A 214 -14.69 -18.00 -23.76
CA ASP A 214 -15.36 -19.19 -24.31
C ASP A 214 -14.46 -19.97 -25.31
N SER A 215 -13.15 -20.03 -25.09
CA SER A 215 -12.23 -20.79 -25.95
C SER A 215 -11.97 -22.16 -25.34
N SER A 216 -12.84 -23.12 -25.64
CA SER A 216 -12.66 -24.55 -25.33
C SER A 216 -11.68 -25.21 -26.30
N GLY A 217 -10.49 -24.63 -26.49
CA GLY A 217 -9.44 -25.17 -27.35
C GLY A 217 -8.59 -26.21 -26.64
N SER A 218 -7.88 -27.02 -27.42
CA SER A 218 -6.85 -27.93 -26.92
C SER A 218 -5.46 -27.36 -27.23
N LEU A 219 -4.57 -27.40 -26.24
CA LEU A 219 -3.27 -26.76 -26.25
C LEU A 219 -2.18 -27.69 -26.80
N PRO A 220 -1.63 -27.42 -28.00
CA PRO A 220 -0.74 -28.35 -28.68
C PRO A 220 0.62 -28.50 -27.97
N LEU A 221 0.99 -29.74 -27.64
CA LEU A 221 2.33 -30.11 -27.16
C LEU A 221 3.28 -30.27 -28.35
N LYS A 222 4.40 -29.56 -28.38
CA LYS A 222 5.26 -29.46 -29.57
C LYS A 222 6.64 -30.09 -29.40
N THR A 223 7.18 -30.04 -28.19
CA THR A 223 8.55 -30.47 -27.91
C THR A 223 8.57 -31.59 -26.88
N ILE A 224 9.50 -32.54 -27.04
CA ILE A 224 9.80 -33.58 -26.05
C ILE A 224 11.28 -33.55 -25.71
N SER A 225 11.62 -33.71 -24.43
CA SER A 225 13.00 -33.79 -23.94
C SER A 225 13.11 -34.73 -22.75
N ARG A 226 14.28 -35.33 -22.54
CA ARG A 226 14.54 -36.23 -21.40
C ARG A 226 15.04 -35.42 -20.19
N PHE A 227 14.63 -35.80 -18.99
CA PHE A 227 15.23 -35.29 -17.75
C PHE A 227 16.59 -35.96 -17.50
N ILE A 228 17.61 -35.18 -17.15
CA ILE A 228 19.00 -35.65 -17.03
C ILE A 228 19.55 -35.48 -15.59
N ASN A 229 19.17 -34.41 -14.91
CA ASN A 229 19.74 -34.05 -13.60
C ASN A 229 18.82 -34.49 -12.45
N ASN A 230 19.42 -35.03 -11.39
CA ASN A 230 18.75 -35.40 -10.13
C ASN A 230 17.48 -36.24 -10.32
N ILE A 231 17.45 -37.12 -11.32
CA ILE A 231 16.30 -37.98 -11.58
C ILE A 231 16.28 -39.17 -10.60
N PRO A 232 15.08 -39.67 -10.24
CA PRO A 232 14.94 -40.94 -9.54
C PRO A 232 15.56 -42.09 -10.34
N ALA A 233 16.01 -43.13 -9.64
CA ALA A 233 16.59 -44.31 -10.28
C ALA A 233 15.52 -45.15 -11.01
N GLU A 234 14.26 -45.01 -10.62
CA GLU A 234 13.13 -45.76 -11.17
C GLU A 234 12.71 -45.23 -12.56
N GLY A 235 13.24 -45.86 -13.60
CA GLY A 235 12.82 -45.68 -14.99
C GLY A 235 13.34 -44.41 -15.66
N LEU A 236 12.73 -44.05 -16.80
CA LEU A 236 13.12 -42.91 -17.63
C LEU A 236 12.02 -41.86 -17.65
N TRP A 237 12.40 -40.59 -17.56
CA TRP A 237 11.47 -39.47 -17.43
C TRP A 237 11.62 -38.48 -18.58
N PHE A 238 10.49 -38.03 -19.13
CA PHE A 238 10.44 -37.08 -20.23
C PHE A 238 9.48 -35.93 -19.94
N LYS A 239 9.81 -34.76 -20.48
CA LYS A 239 9.00 -33.56 -20.46
C LYS A 239 8.48 -33.29 -21.87
N LEU A 240 7.16 -33.26 -22.01
CA LEU A 240 6.49 -32.69 -23.18
C LEU A 240 6.12 -31.26 -22.84
N SER A 241 6.32 -30.34 -23.78
CA SER A 241 5.97 -28.93 -23.58
C SER A 241 5.35 -28.28 -24.81
N GLY A 242 4.46 -27.34 -24.54
CA GLY A 242 3.99 -26.29 -25.44
C GLY A 242 4.18 -24.92 -24.77
N GLN A 243 3.93 -23.86 -25.53
CA GLN A 243 3.98 -22.49 -25.05
C GLN A 243 2.79 -21.72 -25.62
N ILE A 244 2.22 -20.85 -24.80
CA ILE A 244 1.21 -19.88 -25.21
C ILE A 244 1.70 -18.47 -24.89
N VAL A 245 1.48 -17.54 -25.80
CA VAL A 245 1.81 -16.13 -25.58
C VAL A 245 0.55 -15.47 -25.01
N SER A 246 0.58 -15.14 -23.71
CA SER A 246 -0.45 -14.32 -23.08
C SER A 246 -0.10 -12.82 -23.21
N SER A 247 -1.04 -11.93 -22.90
CA SER A 247 -0.87 -10.47 -22.97
C SER A 247 0.19 -9.92 -22.01
N SER A 248 0.56 -10.67 -20.96
CA SER A 248 1.51 -10.25 -19.91
C SER A 248 2.87 -10.98 -19.99
N SER A 249 2.88 -12.28 -20.29
CA SER A 249 4.10 -13.09 -20.47
C SER A 249 3.81 -14.42 -21.21
N PRO A 250 4.82 -15.10 -21.75
CA PRO A 250 4.66 -16.46 -22.25
C PRO A 250 4.41 -17.42 -21.09
N ILE A 251 3.44 -18.33 -21.25
CA ILE A 251 3.19 -19.41 -20.29
C ILE A 251 3.64 -20.72 -20.94
N SER A 252 4.51 -21.45 -20.24
CA SER A 252 4.92 -22.79 -20.64
C SER A 252 4.02 -23.83 -19.96
N TYR A 253 3.58 -24.84 -20.71
CA TYR A 253 2.73 -25.91 -20.18
C TYR A 253 3.13 -27.25 -20.77
N GLY A 254 2.68 -28.35 -20.16
CA GLY A 254 3.11 -29.64 -20.63
C GLY A 254 2.61 -30.86 -19.86
N GLN A 255 3.24 -31.99 -20.19
CA GLN A 255 3.04 -33.28 -19.54
C GLN A 255 4.37 -33.89 -19.15
N VAL A 256 4.36 -34.64 -18.05
CA VAL A 256 5.47 -35.48 -17.59
C VAL A 256 5.16 -36.91 -17.96
N ILE A 257 6.09 -37.57 -18.64
CA ILE A 257 5.95 -38.95 -19.09
C ILE A 257 6.98 -39.80 -18.38
N HIS A 258 6.57 -40.98 -17.91
CA HIS A 258 7.44 -41.99 -17.34
C HIS A 258 7.44 -43.23 -18.23
N TYR A 259 8.63 -43.77 -18.45
CA TYR A 259 8.83 -45.08 -19.05
C TYR A 259 9.44 -46.02 -18.01
N ASN A 260 8.74 -47.13 -17.76
CA ASN A 260 9.22 -48.21 -16.93
C ASN A 260 9.90 -49.27 -17.82
N PRO A 261 11.24 -49.37 -17.86
CA PRO A 261 11.94 -50.33 -18.71
C PRO A 261 11.67 -51.79 -18.31
N ASP A 262 11.50 -52.08 -17.01
CA ASP A 262 11.27 -53.45 -16.51
C ASP A 262 9.90 -54.01 -16.91
N ARG A 263 8.94 -53.11 -17.18
CA ARG A 263 7.57 -53.44 -17.58
C ARG A 263 7.24 -52.99 -18.99
N GLN A 264 8.21 -52.40 -19.70
CA GLN A 264 8.06 -51.92 -21.07
C GLN A 264 6.83 -51.02 -21.26
N HIS A 265 6.52 -50.15 -20.30
CA HIS A 265 5.27 -49.38 -20.27
C HIS A 265 5.51 -47.88 -20.19
N LEU A 266 4.81 -47.11 -21.03
CA LEU A 266 4.76 -45.66 -21.02
C LEU A 266 3.51 -45.14 -20.29
N SER A 267 3.65 -44.10 -19.47
CA SER A 267 2.50 -43.44 -18.83
C SER A 267 2.66 -41.93 -18.74
N VAL A 268 1.54 -41.21 -18.86
CA VAL A 268 1.45 -39.82 -18.40
C VAL A 268 1.37 -39.79 -16.88
N MET A 269 2.22 -38.98 -16.26
CA MET A 269 2.34 -38.89 -14.80
C MET A 269 1.68 -37.64 -14.23
N LEU A 270 1.84 -36.50 -14.90
CA LEU A 270 1.37 -35.21 -14.42
C LEU A 270 1.23 -34.22 -15.58
N GLN A 271 0.23 -33.35 -15.52
CA GLN A 271 0.15 -32.13 -16.33
C GLN A 271 0.71 -30.95 -15.53
N TRP A 272 1.43 -30.04 -16.20
CA TRP A 272 2.08 -28.92 -15.54
C TRP A 272 1.95 -27.63 -16.33
N GLN A 273 2.06 -26.51 -15.62
CA GLN A 273 2.18 -25.18 -16.19
C GLN A 273 3.15 -24.33 -15.37
N SER A 274 3.81 -23.40 -16.03
CA SER A 274 4.79 -22.47 -15.49
C SER A 274 4.63 -21.09 -16.16
N PRO A 275 4.10 -20.10 -15.44
CA PRO A 275 3.97 -18.72 -15.92
C PRO A 275 5.30 -17.97 -16.06
N ASN A 276 6.38 -18.48 -15.46
CA ASN A 276 7.71 -17.86 -15.45
C ASN A 276 8.69 -18.54 -16.43
N GLU A 277 8.19 -19.41 -17.31
CA GLU A 277 8.95 -20.16 -18.31
C GLU A 277 10.03 -21.11 -17.74
N ILE A 278 10.05 -21.30 -16.41
CA ILE A 278 10.95 -22.26 -15.78
C ILE A 278 10.37 -23.66 -15.97
N PRO A 279 11.03 -24.54 -16.74
CA PRO A 279 10.52 -25.90 -16.92
C PRO A 279 10.55 -26.64 -15.58
N PRO A 280 9.65 -27.60 -15.37
CA PRO A 280 9.70 -28.40 -14.15
C PRO A 280 10.99 -29.21 -14.10
N TYR A 281 11.40 -29.62 -12.91
CA TYR A 281 12.69 -30.26 -12.68
C TYR A 281 12.65 -31.16 -11.45
N TRP A 282 13.68 -32.00 -11.31
CA TRP A 282 13.86 -32.85 -10.14
C TRP A 282 14.87 -32.24 -9.17
N GLN A 283 14.55 -32.21 -7.88
CA GLN A 283 15.42 -31.72 -6.83
C GLN A 283 15.06 -32.39 -5.51
N GLN A 284 16.08 -32.67 -4.69
CA GLN A 284 15.89 -33.14 -3.33
C GLN A 284 15.49 -31.96 -2.42
N VAL A 285 14.28 -32.02 -1.86
CA VAL A 285 13.69 -31.00 -0.97
C VAL A 285 13.40 -31.60 0.41
N THR A 286 12.78 -32.79 0.51
CA THR A 286 12.25 -33.28 1.80
C THR A 286 13.23 -34.12 2.62
N GLY A 287 14.54 -34.01 2.33
CA GLY A 287 15.59 -34.76 3.02
C GLY A 287 15.55 -36.28 2.81
N THR A 288 14.62 -36.80 2.00
CA THR A 288 14.55 -38.20 1.60
C THR A 288 15.65 -38.53 0.60
N SER A 289 15.99 -39.82 0.46
CA SER A 289 17.00 -40.27 -0.53
C SER A 289 16.52 -40.16 -1.98
N THR A 290 15.21 -40.03 -2.21
CA THR A 290 14.61 -39.86 -3.53
C THR A 290 14.35 -38.39 -3.81
N PRO A 291 14.75 -37.85 -4.97
CA PRO A 291 14.46 -36.48 -5.37
C PRO A 291 12.96 -36.31 -5.68
N GLU A 292 12.44 -35.11 -5.40
CA GLU A 292 11.07 -34.72 -5.68
C GLU A 292 10.95 -33.99 -7.01
N PHE A 293 9.77 -34.08 -7.62
CA PHE A 293 9.45 -33.35 -8.84
C PHE A 293 8.86 -31.99 -8.48
N ILE A 294 9.44 -30.91 -9.01
CA ILE A 294 9.04 -29.54 -8.70
C ILE A 294 8.47 -28.88 -9.96
N VAL A 295 7.29 -28.28 -9.80
CA VAL A 295 6.70 -27.37 -10.78
C VAL A 295 6.68 -25.97 -10.18
N ASP A 296 7.38 -25.04 -10.81
CA ASP A 296 7.40 -23.63 -10.40
C ASP A 296 6.29 -22.84 -11.12
N GLN A 297 5.31 -22.38 -10.35
CA GLN A 297 4.17 -21.59 -10.80
C GLN A 297 4.25 -20.13 -10.31
N THR A 298 5.45 -19.69 -9.90
CA THR A 298 5.67 -18.35 -9.33
C THR A 298 5.23 -17.24 -10.30
N VAL A 299 4.48 -16.26 -9.78
CA VAL A 299 4.07 -15.06 -10.52
C VAL A 299 4.55 -13.83 -9.77
N GLY A 300 5.45 -13.05 -10.40
CA GLY A 300 6.03 -11.85 -9.78
C GLY A 300 6.76 -12.17 -8.48
N LEU A 301 6.31 -11.58 -7.37
CA LEU A 301 6.89 -11.76 -6.04
C LEU A 301 6.33 -12.98 -5.29
N GLU A 302 5.37 -13.69 -5.88
CA GLU A 302 4.57 -14.69 -5.18
C GLU A 302 5.02 -16.12 -5.52
N PRO A 303 5.79 -16.79 -4.66
CA PRO A 303 6.21 -18.15 -4.93
C PRO A 303 5.03 -19.11 -4.90
N GLN A 304 4.97 -19.99 -5.89
CA GLN A 304 3.98 -21.07 -5.97
C GLN A 304 4.65 -22.35 -6.48
N PHE A 305 5.39 -23.03 -5.60
CA PHE A 305 6.01 -24.31 -5.91
C PHE A 305 5.06 -25.45 -5.59
N LYS A 306 4.80 -26.31 -6.57
CA LYS A 306 4.18 -27.62 -6.35
C LYS A 306 5.26 -28.69 -6.29
N VAL A 307 5.32 -29.40 -5.17
CA VAL A 307 6.32 -30.44 -4.91
C VAL A 307 5.62 -31.78 -4.87
N TYR A 308 6.08 -32.71 -5.71
CA TYR A 308 5.50 -34.05 -5.84
C TYR A 308 6.52 -35.11 -5.42
N GLN A 309 6.09 -36.00 -4.54
CA GLN A 309 6.86 -37.15 -4.09
C GLN A 309 6.49 -38.39 -4.90
N LEU A 310 7.47 -39.27 -5.09
CA LEU A 310 7.22 -40.60 -5.64
C LEU A 310 6.56 -41.48 -4.58
N GLN A 311 5.35 -41.94 -4.88
CA GLN A 311 4.60 -42.86 -4.03
C GLN A 311 4.27 -44.16 -4.77
N PRO A 312 4.34 -45.32 -4.09
CA PRO A 312 3.94 -46.58 -4.69
C PRO A 312 2.42 -46.62 -4.91
N ARG A 313 1.98 -47.09 -6.08
CA ARG A 313 0.56 -47.31 -6.40
C ARG A 313 0.28 -48.75 -6.82
N LYS A 314 -0.97 -49.17 -6.67
CA LYS A 314 -1.47 -50.51 -7.07
C LYS A 314 -1.76 -50.57 -8.58
N PHE A 315 -0.80 -50.19 -9.41
CA PHE A 315 -0.90 -50.31 -10.87
C PHE A 315 0.37 -50.98 -11.39
N VAL A 316 0.27 -52.26 -11.77
CA VAL A 316 1.46 -53.09 -12.05
C VAL A 316 2.32 -52.58 -13.22
N PRO A 317 1.76 -52.11 -14.36
CA PRO A 317 2.58 -51.62 -15.48
C PRO A 317 3.43 -50.40 -15.11
N ASN A 318 2.91 -49.56 -14.21
CA ASN A 318 3.65 -48.43 -13.66
C ASN A 318 3.33 -48.27 -12.17
N PRO A 319 4.14 -48.90 -11.28
CA PRO A 319 3.84 -49.03 -9.85
C PRO A 319 4.14 -47.76 -9.05
N ILE A 320 4.41 -46.63 -9.71
CA ILE A 320 4.68 -45.35 -9.07
C ILE A 320 3.65 -44.29 -9.49
N ALA A 321 3.45 -43.30 -8.62
CA ALA A 321 2.70 -42.09 -8.87
C ALA A 321 3.48 -40.88 -8.36
N LEU A 322 3.22 -39.72 -8.97
CA LEU A 322 3.59 -38.43 -8.42
C LEU A 322 2.43 -37.94 -7.56
N GLU A 323 2.64 -37.84 -6.25
CA GLU A 323 1.66 -37.33 -5.30
C GLU A 323 2.11 -35.98 -4.75
N GLU A 324 1.26 -34.96 -4.85
CA GLU A 324 1.56 -33.62 -4.34
C GLU A 324 1.65 -33.65 -2.81
N VAL A 325 2.67 -32.97 -2.26
CA VAL A 325 2.73 -32.67 -0.82
C VAL A 325 1.65 -31.64 -0.49
N SER A 326 0.45 -32.15 -0.21
CA SER A 326 -0.72 -31.32 0.08
C SER A 326 -0.52 -30.48 1.33
N LEU A 327 -0.90 -29.19 1.29
CA LEU A 327 -0.99 -28.32 2.47
C LEU A 327 -2.43 -28.21 3.03
N THR A 328 -3.40 -28.92 2.45
CA THR A 328 -4.80 -28.86 2.88
C THR A 328 -5.11 -29.84 4.01
N THR A 329 -4.45 -31.00 4.00
CA THR A 329 -4.68 -32.07 4.99
C THR A 329 -3.53 -32.09 5.98
N PRO A 330 -3.77 -31.86 7.28
CA PRO A 330 -2.69 -31.84 8.27
C PRO A 330 -2.07 -33.23 8.47
N ALA A 331 -0.75 -33.33 8.42
CA ALA A 331 -0.04 -34.56 8.77
C ALA A 331 -0.02 -34.82 10.28
N VAL A 332 -0.21 -33.79 11.10
CA VAL A 332 -0.31 -33.89 12.56
C VAL A 332 -1.60 -33.22 13.04
N GLU A 333 -2.34 -33.97 13.84
CA GLU A 333 -3.61 -33.54 14.44
C GLU A 333 -3.37 -32.58 15.62
N SER A 334 -3.04 -31.32 15.34
CA SER A 334 -2.97 -30.26 16.35
C SER A 334 -3.45 -28.92 15.81
N GLN A 335 -3.99 -28.06 16.69
CA GLN A 335 -4.49 -26.75 16.28
C GLN A 335 -3.36 -25.88 15.71
N LYS A 336 -2.21 -25.80 16.39
CA LYS A 336 -1.05 -25.04 15.93
C LYS A 336 -0.53 -25.51 14.56
N TYR A 337 -0.63 -26.81 14.27
CA TYR A 337 -0.27 -27.37 12.97
C TYR A 337 -1.25 -26.91 11.90
N ARG A 338 -2.56 -26.98 12.18
CA ARG A 338 -3.61 -26.47 11.29
C ARG A 338 -3.49 -24.97 11.06
N ASP A 339 -3.13 -24.21 12.08
CA ASP A 339 -2.88 -22.75 12.00
C ASP A 339 -1.67 -22.45 11.10
N ALA A 340 -0.58 -23.21 11.22
CA ALA A 340 0.57 -23.07 10.32
C ALA A 340 0.21 -23.37 8.86
N LEU A 341 -0.58 -24.43 8.61
CA LEU A 341 -1.07 -24.72 7.26
C LEU A 341 -2.04 -23.65 6.75
N LEU A 342 -2.86 -23.06 7.61
CA LEU A 342 -3.73 -21.93 7.26
C LEU A 342 -2.90 -20.73 6.80
N LEU A 343 -1.85 -20.36 7.55
CA LEU A 343 -0.94 -19.29 7.16
C LEU A 343 -0.26 -19.58 5.82
N ALA A 344 0.29 -20.78 5.64
CA ALA A 344 0.97 -21.19 4.41
C ALA A 344 0.05 -21.12 3.18
N ARG A 345 -1.18 -21.62 3.30
CA ARG A 345 -2.18 -21.60 2.21
C ARG A 345 -2.61 -20.20 1.80
N ASN A 346 -2.44 -19.21 2.67
CA ASN A 346 -2.67 -17.80 2.37
C ASN A 346 -1.37 -17.06 2.03
N GLY A 347 -0.27 -17.77 1.77
CA GLY A 347 1.00 -17.18 1.33
C GLY A 347 1.86 -16.57 2.44
N LEU A 348 1.49 -16.71 3.72
CA LEU A 348 2.30 -16.28 4.87
C LEU A 348 3.36 -17.34 5.22
N TRP A 349 4.27 -17.58 4.29
CA TRP A 349 5.22 -18.70 4.32
C TRP A 349 6.19 -18.66 5.50
N SER A 350 6.81 -17.52 5.79
CA SER A 350 7.77 -17.39 6.90
C SER A 350 7.14 -17.60 8.28
N PRO A 351 6.02 -16.92 8.62
CA PRO A 351 5.30 -17.21 9.86
C PRO A 351 4.86 -18.67 9.97
N ALA A 352 4.34 -19.25 8.87
CA ALA A 352 3.94 -20.66 8.82
C ALA A 352 5.11 -21.60 9.12
N TRP A 353 6.26 -21.38 8.47
CA TRP A 353 7.47 -22.18 8.67
C TRP A 353 7.94 -22.12 10.13
N GLN A 354 8.03 -20.92 10.71
CA GLN A 354 8.45 -20.73 12.09
C GLN A 354 7.50 -21.43 13.08
N LEU A 355 6.19 -21.27 12.87
CA LEU A 355 5.18 -21.92 13.70
C LEU A 355 5.29 -23.43 13.60
N LEU A 356 5.41 -23.99 12.40
CA LEU A 356 5.50 -25.43 12.17
C LEU A 356 6.80 -26.02 12.74
N LYS A 357 7.93 -25.33 12.54
CA LYS A 357 9.24 -25.69 13.11
C LYS A 357 9.19 -25.76 14.64
N SER A 358 8.44 -24.87 15.29
CA SER A 358 8.24 -24.91 16.75
C SER A 358 7.44 -26.12 17.25
N GLN A 359 6.68 -26.77 16.36
CA GLN A 359 5.88 -27.97 16.68
C GLN A 359 6.67 -29.27 16.46
N LYS A 360 7.90 -29.20 15.92
CA LYS A 360 8.70 -30.40 15.66
C LYS A 360 9.04 -31.12 16.95
N THR A 361 8.73 -32.42 17.00
CA THR A 361 9.00 -33.31 18.13
C THR A 361 9.90 -34.47 17.69
N GLU A 362 10.31 -35.33 18.63
CA GLU A 362 11.13 -36.52 18.33
C GLU A 362 10.40 -37.51 17.41
N ASN A 363 9.07 -37.65 17.51
CA ASN A 363 8.25 -38.56 16.71
C ASN A 363 7.61 -37.86 15.50
N TRP A 364 8.38 -37.04 14.78
CA TRP A 364 7.88 -36.24 13.66
C TRP A 364 7.59 -37.12 12.42
N PRO A 365 6.33 -37.19 11.92
CA PRO A 365 5.99 -38.01 10.76
C PRO A 365 6.68 -37.53 9.47
N ALA A 366 7.00 -38.45 8.55
CA ALA A 366 7.58 -38.10 7.26
C ALA A 366 6.71 -37.13 6.43
N ALA A 367 5.39 -37.32 6.44
CA ALA A 367 4.45 -36.39 5.80
C ALA A 367 4.51 -34.98 6.43
N ALA A 368 4.72 -34.90 7.75
CA ALA A 368 4.85 -33.62 8.42
C ALA A 368 6.18 -32.94 8.10
N GLN A 369 7.25 -33.72 7.87
CA GLN A 369 8.54 -33.24 7.39
C GLN A 369 8.43 -32.69 5.97
N ALA A 370 7.76 -33.42 5.08
CA ALA A 370 7.49 -32.95 3.72
C ALA A 370 6.73 -31.62 3.70
N GLN A 371 5.66 -31.49 4.51
CA GLN A 371 4.92 -30.22 4.65
C GLN A 371 5.81 -29.09 5.19
N LEU A 372 6.67 -29.37 6.18
CA LEU A 372 7.63 -28.38 6.70
C LEU A 372 8.63 -27.92 5.64
N ASP A 373 9.18 -28.85 4.86
CA ASP A 373 10.21 -28.56 3.86
C ASP A 373 9.64 -27.80 2.65
N VAL A 374 8.41 -28.12 2.22
CA VAL A 374 7.70 -27.34 1.18
C VAL A 374 7.43 -25.92 1.65
N ILE A 375 6.97 -25.75 2.89
CA ILE A 375 6.74 -24.40 3.46
C ILE A 375 8.08 -23.67 3.61
N GLU A 376 9.15 -24.37 3.98
CA GLU A 376 10.50 -23.80 4.04
C GLU A 376 10.99 -23.30 2.68
N LEU A 377 10.81 -24.09 1.62
CA LEU A 377 11.17 -23.71 0.25
C LEU A 377 10.55 -22.36 -0.14
N HIS A 378 9.26 -22.19 0.12
CA HIS A 378 8.56 -20.93 -0.16
C HIS A 378 9.06 -19.80 0.74
N ALA A 379 9.23 -20.07 2.05
CA ALA A 379 9.70 -19.08 3.01
C ALA A 379 11.12 -18.57 2.67
N GLN A 380 12.01 -19.43 2.17
CA GLN A 380 13.35 -19.01 1.74
C GLN A 380 13.28 -18.00 0.58
N VAL A 381 12.36 -18.19 -0.37
CA VAL A 381 12.16 -17.25 -1.49
C VAL A 381 11.57 -15.94 -0.99
N THR A 382 10.50 -15.95 -0.20
CA THR A 382 9.89 -14.70 0.30
C THR A 382 10.82 -13.94 1.24
N GLN A 383 11.60 -14.62 2.08
CA GLN A 383 12.64 -13.99 2.91
C GLN A 383 13.76 -13.40 2.08
N GLY A 384 14.15 -14.08 1.01
CA GLY A 384 15.13 -13.57 0.05
C GLY A 384 14.63 -12.27 -0.58
N GLN A 385 13.35 -12.21 -0.96
CA GLN A 385 12.74 -11.02 -1.54
C GLN A 385 12.58 -9.88 -0.54
N SER A 386 12.17 -10.17 0.70
CA SER A 386 12.00 -9.14 1.74
C SER A 386 13.32 -8.52 2.22
N LYS A 387 14.45 -9.20 2.01
CA LYS A 387 15.80 -8.70 2.32
C LYS A 387 16.49 -7.98 1.16
N LYS A 388 15.92 -8.00 -0.05
CA LYS A 388 16.48 -7.29 -1.21
C LYS A 388 16.25 -5.79 -1.08
N THR A 389 17.20 -5.02 -1.61
CA THR A 389 17.00 -3.58 -1.83
C THR A 389 16.11 -3.37 -3.04
N TRP A 390 14.93 -2.79 -2.83
CA TRP A 390 13.97 -2.50 -3.89
C TRP A 390 14.14 -1.09 -4.45
N ALA A 391 13.76 -0.90 -5.72
CA ALA A 391 13.83 0.41 -6.38
C ALA A 391 12.78 1.41 -5.87
N SER A 392 11.71 0.94 -5.23
CA SER A 392 10.66 1.79 -4.67
C SER A 392 10.22 1.29 -3.28
N PRO A 393 9.79 2.20 -2.38
CA PRO A 393 9.22 1.82 -1.09
C PRO A 393 7.97 0.93 -1.20
N SER A 394 7.12 1.14 -2.22
CA SER A 394 5.92 0.32 -2.43
C SER A 394 6.26 -1.13 -2.77
N SER A 395 7.26 -1.37 -3.62
CA SER A 395 7.77 -2.73 -3.88
C SER A 395 8.39 -3.36 -2.63
N SER A 396 9.09 -2.57 -1.82
CA SER A 396 9.68 -3.05 -0.56
C SER A 396 8.60 -3.46 0.45
N ILE A 397 7.56 -2.64 0.61
CA ILE A 397 6.40 -2.96 1.45
C ILE A 397 5.74 -4.24 0.96
N LEU A 398 5.45 -4.35 -0.34
CA LEU A 398 4.82 -5.55 -0.90
C LEU A 398 5.64 -6.81 -0.60
N ALA A 399 6.97 -6.77 -0.76
CA ALA A 399 7.84 -7.91 -0.44
C ALA A 399 7.79 -8.29 1.06
N HIS A 400 7.77 -7.31 1.96
CA HIS A 400 7.62 -7.58 3.40
C HIS A 400 6.25 -8.16 3.76
N LEU A 401 5.17 -7.62 3.18
CA LEU A 401 3.81 -8.12 3.39
C LEU A 401 3.65 -9.55 2.85
N ILE A 402 4.26 -9.85 1.69
CA ILE A 402 4.26 -11.20 1.11
C ILE A 402 4.99 -12.19 2.03
N ASP A 403 6.10 -11.76 2.66
CA ASP A 403 6.83 -12.60 3.62
C ASP A 403 6.17 -12.67 5.01
N GLY A 404 5.09 -11.91 5.26
CA GLY A 404 4.43 -11.85 6.58
C GLY A 404 5.20 -11.03 7.62
N ARG A 405 6.09 -10.13 7.18
CA ARG A 405 6.87 -9.20 8.02
C ARG A 405 6.15 -7.86 8.17
N TRP A 406 4.98 -7.91 8.83
CA TRP A 406 4.08 -6.77 8.97
C TRP A 406 4.75 -5.54 9.62
N GLY A 407 5.51 -5.75 10.69
CA GLY A 407 6.25 -4.68 11.38
C GLY A 407 7.35 -4.05 10.51
N ASP A 408 8.15 -4.85 9.80
CA ASP A 408 9.18 -4.34 8.88
C ASP A 408 8.55 -3.48 7.77
N ALA A 409 7.39 -3.91 7.24
CA ALA A 409 6.64 -3.13 6.26
C ALA A 409 6.16 -1.78 6.83
N LEU A 410 5.67 -1.75 8.08
CA LEU A 410 5.24 -0.50 8.73
C LEU A 410 6.40 0.49 8.88
N VAL A 411 7.59 -0.01 9.24
CA VAL A 411 8.79 0.82 9.35
C VAL A 411 9.13 1.47 8.00
N VAL A 412 9.00 0.75 6.88
CA VAL A 412 9.21 1.33 5.54
C VAL A 412 8.14 2.40 5.25
N PHE A 413 6.87 2.12 5.54
CA PHE A 413 5.78 3.08 5.32
C PHE A 413 6.00 4.38 6.12
N GLN A 414 6.28 4.28 7.41
CA GLN A 414 6.47 5.42 8.31
C GLN A 414 7.69 6.27 7.95
N ASN A 415 8.76 5.66 7.41
CA ASN A 415 9.97 6.37 7.03
C ASN A 415 9.94 6.89 5.57
N THR A 416 8.90 6.60 4.80
CA THR A 416 8.82 7.07 3.41
C THR A 416 8.54 8.57 3.38
N PRO A 417 9.38 9.38 2.69
CA PRO A 417 9.14 10.81 2.57
C PRO A 417 7.81 11.12 1.86
N ILE A 418 7.15 12.19 2.30
CA ILE A 418 5.93 12.69 1.65
C ILE A 418 6.26 13.08 0.21
N GLY A 419 5.47 12.59 -0.74
CA GLY A 419 5.65 12.85 -2.17
C GLY A 419 5.21 11.66 -3.02
N THR A 420 5.82 11.52 -4.20
CA THR A 420 5.47 10.48 -5.19
C THR A 420 5.66 9.06 -4.67
N GLN A 421 6.67 8.83 -3.84
CA GLN A 421 6.95 7.52 -3.25
C GLN A 421 5.85 7.09 -2.27
N LEU A 422 5.41 8.01 -1.40
CA LEU A 422 4.32 7.76 -0.47
C LEU A 422 3.00 7.54 -1.20
N HIS A 423 2.73 8.33 -2.24
CA HIS A 423 1.55 8.14 -3.10
C HIS A 423 1.49 6.75 -3.74
N GLY A 424 2.64 6.24 -4.22
CA GLY A 424 2.74 4.89 -4.77
C GLY A 424 2.37 3.78 -3.76
N ILE A 425 2.52 4.02 -2.46
CA ILE A 425 2.08 3.10 -1.41
C ILE A 425 0.55 3.16 -1.23
N GLY A 426 -0.02 4.37 -1.26
CA GLY A 426 -1.48 4.55 -1.23
C GLY A 426 -2.18 3.83 -2.39
N GLU A 427 -1.65 3.98 -3.61
CA GLU A 427 -2.19 3.30 -4.80
C GLU A 427 -2.03 1.77 -4.73
N LEU A 428 -0.92 1.25 -4.19
CA LEU A 428 -0.75 -0.19 -3.95
C LEU A 428 -1.90 -0.75 -3.10
N LEU A 429 -2.22 -0.10 -1.98
CA LEU A 429 -3.27 -0.56 -1.06
C LEU A 429 -4.67 -0.43 -1.66
N LYS A 430 -4.89 0.61 -2.46
CA LYS A 430 -6.16 0.88 -3.11
C LYS A 430 -6.46 -0.09 -4.26
N THR A 431 -5.43 -0.47 -5.03
CA THR A 431 -5.55 -1.33 -6.23
C THR A 431 -5.38 -2.82 -5.93
N ASP A 432 -5.00 -3.19 -4.70
CA ASP A 432 -4.90 -4.59 -4.29
C ASP A 432 -6.19 -5.37 -4.59
N SER A 433 -6.05 -6.53 -5.24
CA SER A 433 -7.16 -7.39 -5.67
C SER A 433 -7.78 -8.23 -4.55
N GLY A 434 -7.27 -8.14 -3.31
CA GLY A 434 -7.76 -8.86 -2.15
C GLY A 434 -6.78 -9.88 -1.57
N ARG A 435 -5.69 -10.21 -2.26
CA ARG A 435 -4.70 -11.19 -1.76
C ARG A 435 -4.02 -10.73 -0.48
N LEU A 436 -3.73 -9.44 -0.35
CA LEU A 436 -3.20 -8.88 0.90
C LEU A 436 -4.22 -8.93 2.04
N TRP A 437 -5.51 -8.80 1.72
CA TRP A 437 -6.59 -8.94 2.69
C TRP A 437 -6.69 -10.38 3.23
N GLU A 438 -6.68 -11.39 2.35
CA GLU A 438 -6.73 -12.81 2.75
C GLU A 438 -5.56 -13.21 3.67
N ARG A 439 -4.36 -12.71 3.37
CA ARG A 439 -3.17 -12.84 4.24
C ARG A 439 -3.42 -12.24 5.62
N MET A 440 -3.89 -11.00 5.65
CA MET A 440 -4.15 -10.27 6.89
C MET A 440 -5.18 -11.01 7.75
N GLU A 441 -6.29 -11.48 7.15
CA GLU A 441 -7.31 -12.26 7.85
C GLU A 441 -6.76 -13.59 8.40
N ALA A 442 -5.96 -14.32 7.61
CA ALA A 442 -5.30 -15.53 8.09
C ALA A 442 -4.34 -15.25 9.25
N GLY A 443 -3.59 -14.14 9.17
CA GLY A 443 -2.72 -13.64 10.23
C GLY A 443 -3.48 -13.35 11.52
N LEU A 444 -4.54 -12.55 11.47
CA LEU A 444 -5.38 -12.23 12.64
C LEU A 444 -6.09 -13.44 13.20
N LYS A 445 -6.48 -14.41 12.37
CA LYS A 445 -7.11 -15.64 12.85
C LYS A 445 -6.17 -16.49 13.71
N VAL A 446 -4.87 -16.47 13.40
CA VAL A 446 -3.84 -17.21 14.17
C VAL A 446 -3.30 -16.38 15.34
N ASN A 447 -3.13 -15.06 15.15
CA ASN A 447 -2.68 -14.14 16.17
C ASN A 447 -3.56 -12.86 16.20
N PRO A 448 -4.70 -12.89 16.91
CA PRO A 448 -5.63 -11.74 16.95
C PRO A 448 -5.04 -10.49 17.58
N ASP A 449 -4.04 -10.65 18.45
CA ASP A 449 -3.43 -9.59 19.27
C ASP A 449 -2.28 -8.87 18.56
N ASP A 450 -1.95 -9.27 17.33
CA ASP A 450 -0.84 -8.69 16.58
C ASP A 450 -1.18 -7.27 16.11
N GLN A 451 -0.63 -6.27 16.81
CA GLN A 451 -0.88 -4.87 16.51
C GLN A 451 -0.39 -4.46 15.12
N ASP A 452 0.65 -5.09 14.57
CA ASP A 452 1.16 -4.73 13.25
C ASP A 452 0.22 -5.26 12.15
N ILE A 453 -0.37 -6.45 12.34
CA ILE A 453 -1.39 -6.98 11.43
C ILE A 453 -2.67 -6.14 11.52
N GLN A 454 -3.10 -5.77 12.74
CA GLN A 454 -4.24 -4.87 12.94
C GLN A 454 -4.00 -3.51 12.25
N ALA A 455 -2.78 -2.98 12.29
CA ALA A 455 -2.43 -1.71 11.68
C ALA A 455 -2.56 -1.78 10.15
N TRP A 456 -2.01 -2.83 9.52
CA TRP A 456 -2.17 -3.05 8.08
C TRP A 456 -3.62 -3.30 7.68
N GLY A 457 -4.38 -4.08 8.45
CA GLY A 457 -5.82 -4.25 8.20
C GLY A 457 -6.58 -2.92 8.25
N THR A 458 -6.24 -2.05 9.19
CA THR A 458 -6.80 -0.69 9.32
C THR A 458 -6.46 0.15 8.08
N LEU A 459 -5.19 0.16 7.66
CA LEU A 459 -4.73 0.87 6.46
C LEU A 459 -5.41 0.37 5.18
N MET A 460 -5.58 -0.95 5.02
CA MET A 460 -6.26 -1.53 3.86
C MET A 460 -7.74 -1.14 3.78
N VAL A 461 -8.45 -1.14 4.91
CA VAL A 461 -9.85 -0.67 4.96
C VAL A 461 -9.94 0.81 4.62
N ALA A 462 -9.03 1.62 5.17
CA ALA A 462 -9.00 3.06 4.90
C ALA A 462 -8.72 3.36 3.43
N ALA A 463 -7.76 2.66 2.82
CA ALA A 463 -7.41 2.87 1.41
C ALA A 463 -8.55 2.53 0.44
N LYS A 464 -9.36 1.52 0.76
CA LYS A 464 -10.47 1.06 -0.11
C LYS A 464 -11.79 1.77 0.16
N GLN A 465 -12.02 2.27 1.37
CA GLN A 465 -13.30 2.84 1.76
C GLN A 465 -13.16 4.24 2.35
N ASP A 466 -12.65 4.36 3.58
CA ASP A 466 -12.32 5.62 4.27
C ASP A 466 -11.82 5.34 5.70
N SER A 467 -11.20 6.34 6.34
CA SER A 467 -10.68 6.27 7.71
C SER A 467 -11.76 6.02 8.78
N THR A 468 -13.01 6.44 8.56
CA THR A 468 -14.11 6.21 9.52
C THR A 468 -14.46 4.73 9.61
N LYS A 469 -14.59 4.06 8.47
CA LYS A 469 -14.83 2.62 8.41
C LYS A 469 -13.64 1.80 8.89
N ALA A 470 -12.42 2.29 8.66
CA ALA A 470 -11.21 1.67 9.19
C ALA A 470 -11.19 1.67 10.72
N ILE A 471 -11.52 2.80 11.35
CA ILE A 471 -11.63 2.91 12.82
C ILE A 471 -12.74 1.99 13.33
N ALA A 472 -13.91 1.97 12.69
CA ALA A 472 -14.99 1.07 13.09
C ALA A 472 -14.61 -0.41 12.96
N TRP A 473 -13.83 -0.77 11.95
CA TRP A 473 -13.27 -2.12 11.79
C TRP A 473 -12.26 -2.43 12.90
N LEU A 474 -11.32 -1.53 13.19
CA LEU A 474 -10.32 -1.71 14.25
C LEU A 474 -10.99 -1.88 15.62
N GLN A 475 -12.01 -1.07 15.93
CA GLN A 475 -12.77 -1.19 17.18
C GLN A 475 -13.43 -2.57 17.34
N LYS A 476 -13.95 -3.16 16.24
CA LYS A 476 -14.49 -4.53 16.29
C LYS A 476 -13.41 -5.57 16.57
N GLN A 477 -12.20 -5.39 16.04
CA GLN A 477 -11.07 -6.27 16.36
C GLN A 477 -10.63 -6.10 17.82
N GLN A 478 -10.55 -4.88 18.33
CA GLN A 478 -10.13 -4.60 19.71
C GLN A 478 -11.16 -5.02 20.77
N GLN A 479 -12.44 -5.14 20.42
CA GLN A 479 -13.44 -5.78 21.29
C GLN A 479 -13.14 -7.27 21.52
N LEU A 480 -12.43 -7.92 20.60
CA LEU A 480 -11.95 -9.28 20.76
C LEU A 480 -10.64 -9.32 21.60
N SER A 481 -9.86 -8.23 21.56
CA SER A 481 -8.58 -8.06 22.29
C SER A 481 -8.24 -6.59 22.62
N PRO A 482 -8.44 -6.11 23.86
CA PRO A 482 -8.24 -4.70 24.21
C PRO A 482 -6.75 -4.33 24.32
N SER A 483 -6.30 -3.35 23.52
CA SER A 483 -5.00 -2.68 23.69
C SER A 483 -5.21 -1.19 24.01
N ALA A 484 -4.33 -0.62 24.85
CA ALA A 484 -4.60 0.60 25.60
C ALA A 484 -4.18 1.92 24.92
N ASP A 485 -3.64 1.89 23.70
CA ASP A 485 -3.17 3.09 23.02
C ASP A 485 -3.46 3.05 21.51
N ASN A 486 -4.46 3.84 21.10
CA ASN A 486 -4.88 3.94 19.70
C ASN A 486 -4.13 5.02 18.91
N SER A 487 -3.25 5.80 19.54
CA SER A 487 -2.52 6.91 18.92
C SER A 487 -1.77 6.48 17.66
N ARG A 488 -1.03 5.37 17.73
CA ARG A 488 -0.28 4.79 16.61
C ARG A 488 -1.15 4.50 15.38
N PHE A 489 -2.38 4.01 15.55
CA PHE A 489 -3.26 3.70 14.42
C PHE A 489 -3.75 4.97 13.74
N TYR A 490 -4.03 6.03 14.51
CA TYR A 490 -4.40 7.32 13.95
C TYR A 490 -3.25 7.94 13.16
N GLU A 491 -2.03 7.92 13.69
CA GLU A 491 -0.83 8.42 12.97
C GLU A 491 -0.62 7.72 11.62
N LEU A 492 -0.83 6.40 11.57
CA LEU A 492 -0.72 5.61 10.34
C LEU A 492 -1.83 5.97 9.34
N LEU A 493 -3.05 6.18 9.82
CA LEU A 493 -4.18 6.62 8.98
C LEU A 493 -3.92 8.01 8.38
N ASP A 494 -3.31 8.92 9.12
CA ASP A 494 -2.99 10.26 8.61
C ASP A 494 -1.94 10.21 7.50
N LEU A 495 -0.92 9.39 7.69
CA LEU A 495 0.11 9.20 6.68
C LEU A 495 -0.50 8.60 5.40
N LEU A 496 -1.50 7.73 5.53
CA LEU A 496 -2.24 7.17 4.41
C LEU A 496 -3.16 8.21 3.74
N ASP A 497 -3.84 9.06 4.51
CA ASP A 497 -4.67 10.13 3.95
C ASP A 497 -3.82 11.09 3.10
N ILE A 498 -2.60 11.40 3.55
CA ILE A 498 -1.60 12.15 2.75
C ILE A 498 -1.21 11.37 1.49
N ALA A 499 -1.02 10.04 1.58
CA ALA A 499 -0.70 9.19 0.45
C ALA A 499 -1.81 9.15 -0.62
N LEU A 500 -3.07 9.23 -0.19
CA LEU A 500 -4.26 9.07 -1.03
C LEU A 500 -4.84 10.39 -1.54
N ALA A 501 -4.47 11.52 -0.95
CA ALA A 501 -4.96 12.84 -1.35
C ALA A 501 -4.66 13.10 -2.84
N LYS A 502 -5.74 13.18 -3.65
CA LYS A 502 -5.68 13.50 -5.09
C LYS A 502 -5.45 14.98 -5.36
N GLU A 503 -5.63 15.84 -4.36
CA GLU A 503 -5.48 17.29 -4.53
C GLU A 503 -4.02 17.70 -4.36
N SER A 504 -3.54 18.44 -5.37
CA SER A 504 -2.19 18.93 -5.53
C SER A 504 -1.54 19.24 -4.19
N LEU A 505 -0.41 18.58 -3.91
CA LEU A 505 0.62 19.10 -3.01
C LEU A 505 0.72 20.60 -3.29
N ILE A 506 0.20 21.45 -2.39
CA ILE A 506 0.37 22.90 -2.51
C ILE A 506 1.87 23.10 -2.63
N ALA A 507 2.31 23.58 -3.80
CA ALA A 507 3.70 23.84 -4.03
C ALA A 507 4.16 24.82 -2.95
N SER A 508 5.27 24.53 -2.28
CA SER A 508 5.82 25.44 -1.29
C SER A 508 6.00 26.82 -1.94
N HIS A 509 5.53 27.85 -1.26
CA HIS A 509 5.56 29.23 -1.72
C HIS A 509 6.09 30.12 -0.59
N LEU A 510 6.60 31.31 -0.95
CA LEU A 510 6.98 32.30 0.04
C LEU A 510 5.75 32.71 0.87
N SER A 511 5.98 32.97 2.16
CA SER A 511 4.92 33.46 3.02
C SER A 511 4.53 34.88 2.61
N LYS A 512 3.25 35.09 2.33
CA LYS A 512 2.63 36.40 2.12
C LYS A 512 1.46 36.51 3.09
N ILE A 513 1.69 37.12 4.24
CA ILE A 513 0.75 37.19 5.36
C ILE A 513 0.68 38.64 5.84
N ILE A 514 -0.53 39.10 6.19
CA ILE A 514 -0.79 40.42 6.76
C ILE A 514 -1.78 40.24 7.92
N GLY A 515 -1.52 40.91 9.04
CA GLY A 515 -2.35 40.81 10.22
C GLY A 515 -2.07 41.88 11.26
N ASN A 516 -2.88 41.90 12.31
CA ASN A 516 -2.68 42.75 13.47
C ASN A 516 -1.91 41.99 14.54
N SER A 517 -0.94 42.64 15.16
CA SER A 517 -0.07 42.05 16.17
C SER A 517 -0.25 42.73 17.52
N GLN A 518 -0.18 41.93 18.58
CA GLN A 518 -0.12 42.38 19.96
C GLN A 518 0.94 41.61 20.75
N GLN A 519 1.61 42.28 21.68
CA GLN A 519 2.55 41.62 22.58
C GLN A 519 1.78 40.88 23.68
N VAL A 520 2.11 39.60 23.91
CA VAL A 520 1.47 38.76 24.94
C VAL A 520 2.47 38.26 25.98
N GLY A 521 2.07 38.29 27.26
CA GLY A 521 2.95 37.95 28.38
C GLY A 521 3.01 36.44 28.72
N SER A 522 1.95 35.69 28.43
CA SER A 522 1.88 34.24 28.69
C SER A 522 1.12 33.53 27.57
N VAL A 523 1.56 32.32 27.25
CA VAL A 523 1.01 31.52 26.14
C VAL A 523 0.62 30.14 26.68
N ASN A 524 -0.64 29.74 26.46
CA ASN A 524 -1.07 28.37 26.71
C ASN A 524 -0.73 27.48 25.51
N LEU A 525 0.24 26.58 25.64
CA LEU A 525 0.78 25.81 24.51
C LEU A 525 -0.20 24.77 23.91
N VAL A 526 -1.22 24.34 24.65
CA VAL A 526 -2.21 23.34 24.18
C VAL A 526 -3.05 23.90 23.02
N ASP A 527 -3.13 25.21 22.94
CA ASP A 527 -3.96 25.95 22.01
C ASP A 527 -3.29 26.23 20.64
N TRP A 528 -2.05 25.78 20.46
CA TRP A 528 -1.21 26.14 19.31
C TRP A 528 -0.73 24.90 18.53
N LEU A 529 -0.86 24.97 17.21
CA LEU A 529 -0.44 23.95 16.26
C LEU A 529 1.00 24.24 15.78
N GLN A 530 1.89 23.29 16.01
CA GLN A 530 3.28 23.31 15.53
C GLN A 530 3.41 22.58 14.18
N PRO A 531 4.45 22.86 13.37
CA PRO A 531 4.66 22.19 12.08
C PRO A 531 5.06 20.71 12.23
N THR A 532 5.44 20.30 13.44
CA THR A 532 5.79 18.94 13.84
C THR A 532 4.79 18.39 14.85
N HIS A 533 4.51 17.09 14.81
CA HIS A 533 3.63 16.42 15.78
C HIS A 533 4.25 16.30 17.18
N GLN A 534 5.58 16.39 17.28
CA GLN A 534 6.24 16.51 18.58
C GLN A 534 6.01 17.93 19.10
N THR A 535 5.30 18.04 20.22
CA THR A 535 5.19 19.30 20.97
C THR A 535 6.56 19.65 21.53
N ILE A 536 7.30 20.46 20.79
CA ILE A 536 8.57 21.01 21.28
C ILE A 536 8.20 22.09 22.31
N PRO A 537 8.81 22.08 23.52
CA PRO A 537 8.61 23.15 24.47
C PRO A 537 9.01 24.47 23.81
N LEU A 538 8.04 25.38 23.63
CA LEU A 538 8.31 26.72 23.14
C LEU A 538 8.97 27.53 24.26
N GLN A 539 10.30 27.46 24.35
CA GLN A 539 11.08 28.29 25.24
C GLN A 539 11.34 29.65 24.59
N LEU A 540 10.97 30.71 25.29
CA LEU A 540 11.27 32.08 24.90
C LEU A 540 12.71 32.41 25.32
N GLU A 541 13.49 32.98 24.42
CA GLU A 541 14.84 33.46 24.73
C GLU A 541 14.77 34.67 25.70
N PRO A 542 15.77 34.88 26.57
CA PRO A 542 15.70 35.84 27.68
C PRO A 542 15.45 37.31 27.30
N ASP A 543 15.64 37.66 26.03
CA ASP A 543 15.55 39.00 25.44
C ASP A 543 14.40 39.15 24.43
N LYS A 544 13.61 38.08 24.22
CA LYS A 544 12.49 38.06 23.29
C LYS A 544 11.15 38.19 23.99
N VAL A 545 10.16 38.66 23.26
CA VAL A 545 8.76 38.74 23.66
C VAL A 545 7.90 37.92 22.69
N TRP A 546 6.75 37.46 23.17
CA TRP A 546 5.76 36.81 22.31
C TRP A 546 4.88 37.86 21.65
N TYR A 547 4.67 37.69 20.35
CA TYR A 547 3.67 38.39 19.56
C TYR A 547 2.59 37.40 19.15
N GLU A 548 1.34 37.77 19.40
CA GLU A 548 0.18 37.12 18.82
C GLU A 548 -0.28 37.94 17.62
N VAL A 549 -0.33 37.29 16.46
CA VAL A 549 -0.75 37.90 15.20
C VAL A 549 -2.09 37.33 14.78
N GLN A 550 -3.12 38.18 14.74
CA GLN A 550 -4.38 37.85 14.10
C GLN A 550 -4.26 38.09 12.59
N VAL A 551 -4.30 37.02 11.80
CA VAL A 551 -4.13 37.10 10.35
C VAL A 551 -5.40 37.69 9.72
N ALA A 552 -5.25 38.83 9.05
CA ALA A 552 -6.32 39.46 8.29
C ALA A 552 -6.39 38.91 6.86
N ALA A 553 -5.23 38.68 6.24
CA ALA A 553 -5.13 38.12 4.89
C ALA A 553 -3.85 37.29 4.70
N PHE A 554 -3.89 36.30 3.82
CA PHE A 554 -2.71 35.56 3.37
C PHE A 554 -2.85 35.08 1.92
N HIS A 555 -1.73 34.84 1.23
CA HIS A 555 -1.73 34.26 -0.11
C HIS A 555 -1.50 32.73 -0.03
N ASP A 556 -2.40 31.93 -0.60
CA ASP A 556 -2.36 30.45 -0.56
C ASP A 556 -1.45 29.81 -1.64
N GLY A 557 -0.59 30.62 -2.25
CA GLY A 557 0.23 30.27 -3.41
C GLY A 557 -0.47 30.48 -4.76
N LYS A 558 -1.79 30.69 -4.79
CA LYS A 558 -2.56 31.00 -6.00
C LYS A 558 -3.30 32.33 -5.94
N ARG A 559 -3.88 32.67 -4.78
CA ARG A 559 -4.65 33.91 -4.57
C ARG A 559 -4.59 34.37 -3.12
N TRP A 560 -4.90 35.64 -2.92
CA TRP A 560 -5.17 36.20 -1.59
C TRP A 560 -6.49 35.66 -1.02
N GLN A 561 -6.44 35.29 0.25
CA GLN A 561 -7.53 34.83 1.10
C GLN A 561 -7.70 35.83 2.24
N TYR A 562 -8.95 36.11 2.62
CA TYR A 562 -9.29 37.14 3.60
C TYR A 562 -10.13 36.54 4.73
N GLN A 563 -9.99 37.09 5.94
CA GLN A 563 -10.81 36.72 7.09
C GLN A 563 -12.29 37.11 6.83
N PRO A 564 -13.29 36.26 7.21
CA PRO A 564 -13.16 34.96 7.86
C PRO A 564 -12.82 33.82 6.89
N PHE A 565 -11.83 32.99 7.26
CA PHE A 565 -11.34 31.85 6.49
C PHE A 565 -12.25 30.61 6.59
N SER A 566 -13.55 30.81 6.46
CA SER A 566 -14.59 29.78 6.61
C SER A 566 -14.46 28.61 5.63
N ASN A 567 -13.85 28.84 4.47
CA ASN A 567 -13.65 27.83 3.42
C ASN A 567 -12.35 27.03 3.57
N LEU A 568 -11.53 27.30 4.59
CA LEU A 568 -10.28 26.58 4.80
C LEU A 568 -10.53 25.18 5.39
N GLN A 569 -10.30 24.15 4.59
CA GLN A 569 -10.39 22.76 5.03
C GLN A 569 -9.03 22.28 5.53
N LEU A 570 -8.93 21.99 6.82
CA LEU A 570 -7.75 21.40 7.43
C LEU A 570 -8.00 19.92 7.80
N PRO A 571 -7.05 19.01 7.53
CA PRO A 571 -7.15 17.60 7.90
C PRO A 571 -7.23 17.45 9.43
N THR A 572 -7.69 16.31 9.96
CA THR A 572 -7.93 16.21 11.41
C THR A 572 -6.66 16.15 12.26
N VAL A 573 -5.58 15.51 11.79
CA VAL A 573 -4.43 15.23 12.65
C VAL A 573 -3.14 15.94 12.18
N ALA A 574 -2.96 16.23 10.89
CA ALA A 574 -1.85 17.04 10.38
C ALA A 574 -2.18 18.55 10.26
N ARG A 575 -3.09 19.05 11.11
CA ARG A 575 -3.63 20.43 11.07
C ARG A 575 -2.53 21.48 11.00
N GLY A 576 -1.54 21.39 11.89
CA GLY A 576 -0.45 22.35 11.98
C GLY A 576 0.42 22.39 10.72
N LYS A 577 0.90 21.23 10.26
CA LYS A 577 1.75 21.13 9.07
C LYS A 577 1.06 21.63 7.81
N GLN A 578 -0.22 21.27 7.62
CA GLN A 578 -0.98 21.72 6.46
C GLN A 578 -1.26 23.24 6.52
N LEU A 579 -1.65 23.76 7.69
CA LEU A 579 -1.85 25.19 7.90
C LEU A 579 -0.56 25.98 7.63
N TRP A 580 0.60 25.49 8.09
CA TRP A 580 1.89 26.12 7.81
C TRP A 580 2.20 26.19 6.32
N ARG A 581 1.88 25.14 5.54
CA ARG A 581 2.06 25.15 4.09
C ARG A 581 1.12 26.12 3.39
N TYR A 582 -0.15 26.19 3.79
CA TYR A 582 -1.09 27.18 3.25
C TYR A 582 -0.60 28.62 3.45
N LEU A 583 0.12 28.86 4.55
CA LEU A 583 0.65 30.17 4.90
C LEU A 583 2.06 30.44 4.34
N GLY A 584 2.69 29.45 3.67
CA GLY A 584 4.09 29.54 3.21
C GLY A 584 5.14 29.58 4.32
N LEU A 585 4.76 29.26 5.56
CA LEU A 585 5.63 29.30 6.75
C LEU A 585 6.63 28.13 6.79
N ASP A 586 6.41 27.09 5.98
CA ASP A 586 7.38 26.01 5.74
C ASP A 586 8.60 26.50 4.94
N THR A 587 8.45 27.59 4.20
CA THR A 587 9.50 28.20 3.37
C THR A 587 10.13 29.40 4.08
N ASP A 588 9.31 30.32 4.60
CA ASP A 588 9.78 31.47 5.39
C ASP A 588 8.84 31.74 6.57
N SER A 589 9.36 31.52 7.78
CA SER A 589 8.63 31.74 9.04
C SER A 589 8.86 33.12 9.65
N ARG A 590 9.57 34.03 8.98
CA ARG A 590 9.86 35.36 9.49
C ARG A 590 8.71 36.31 9.18
N ILE A 591 8.35 37.11 10.18
CA ILE A 591 7.39 38.21 10.06
C ILE A 591 8.05 39.49 10.57
N GLN A 592 7.66 40.62 10.01
CA GLN A 592 7.99 41.95 10.49
C GLN A 592 6.82 42.46 11.30
N VAL A 593 7.09 42.95 12.51
CA VAL A 593 6.13 43.66 13.35
C VAL A 593 6.49 45.13 13.30
N THR A 594 5.56 45.95 12.84
CA THR A 594 5.75 47.36 12.51
C THR A 594 4.80 48.23 13.31
N VAL A 595 5.34 49.32 13.85
CA VAL A 595 4.59 50.38 14.50
C VAL A 595 5.00 51.72 13.91
N TRP A 596 4.08 52.68 13.91
CA TRP A 596 4.37 54.06 13.55
C TRP A 596 4.39 54.90 14.82
N THR A 597 5.41 55.74 14.98
CA THR A 597 5.47 56.69 16.08
C THR A 597 4.46 57.82 15.85
N PRO A 598 4.09 58.61 16.89
CA PRO A 598 3.23 59.79 16.72
C PRO A 598 3.74 60.79 15.68
N GLU A 599 5.04 60.79 15.40
CA GLU A 599 5.70 61.60 14.36
C GLU A 599 5.63 60.97 12.95
N GLY A 600 4.91 59.87 12.77
CA GLY A 600 4.75 59.16 11.50
C GLY A 600 5.96 58.31 11.09
N LYS A 601 6.95 58.14 11.97
CA LYS A 601 8.14 57.35 11.66
C LYS A 601 7.84 55.86 11.85
N GLN A 602 8.17 55.07 10.84
CA GLN A 602 8.05 53.62 10.89
C GLN A 602 9.20 52.99 11.69
N GLU A 603 8.86 52.14 12.66
CA GLU A 603 9.80 51.26 13.37
C GLU A 603 9.36 49.80 13.19
N SER A 604 10.31 48.91 12.90
CA SER A 604 10.01 47.50 12.61
C SER A 604 11.01 46.56 13.25
N LYS A 605 10.52 45.43 13.74
CA LYS A 605 11.32 44.33 14.30
C LYS A 605 10.94 43.01 13.65
N ILE A 606 11.93 42.12 13.48
CA ILE A 606 11.70 40.79 12.93
C ILE A 606 11.35 39.84 14.07
N ALA A 607 10.27 39.08 13.89
CA ALA A 607 9.88 37.96 14.74
C ALA A 607 9.82 36.67 13.90
N SER A 608 10.01 35.53 14.55
CA SER A 608 9.91 34.20 13.91
C SER A 608 8.66 33.50 14.43
N VAL A 609 7.78 33.10 13.51
CA VAL A 609 6.59 32.30 13.80
C VAL A 609 7.01 30.94 14.35
N LYS A 610 6.46 30.60 15.51
CA LYS A 610 6.73 29.34 16.23
C LYS A 610 5.55 28.39 16.22
N ALA A 611 4.33 28.92 16.15
CA ALA A 611 3.12 28.11 16.05
C ALA A 611 1.98 28.90 15.40
N ALA A 612 0.95 28.18 14.97
CA ALA A 612 -0.26 28.76 14.40
C ALA A 612 -1.50 28.15 15.07
N SER A 613 -2.63 28.86 15.06
CA SER A 613 -3.90 28.34 15.55
C SER A 613 -5.01 28.72 14.58
N PHE A 614 -6.03 27.86 14.45
CA PHE A 614 -7.19 28.10 13.62
C PHE A 614 -8.46 27.82 14.42
N ARG A 615 -9.22 28.88 14.73
CA ARG A 615 -10.42 28.81 15.56
C ARG A 615 -11.49 29.74 14.99
N GLU A 616 -12.71 29.25 14.86
CA GLU A 616 -13.88 30.04 14.45
C GLU A 616 -13.67 30.81 13.13
N GLY A 617 -12.90 30.24 12.20
CA GLY A 617 -12.59 30.88 10.91
C GLY A 617 -11.51 31.96 10.98
N VAL A 618 -10.82 32.11 12.11
CA VAL A 618 -9.72 33.06 12.32
C VAL A 618 -8.41 32.31 12.52
N ILE A 619 -7.35 32.78 11.86
CA ILE A 619 -5.99 32.26 12.02
C ILE A 619 -5.22 33.19 12.96
N TYR A 620 -4.57 32.59 13.96
CA TYR A 620 -3.64 33.27 14.85
C TYR A 620 -2.24 32.70 14.64
N LEU A 621 -1.21 33.55 14.64
CA LEU A 621 0.19 33.13 14.64
C LEU A 621 0.85 33.56 15.94
N LEU A 622 1.68 32.69 16.49
CA LEU A 622 2.51 32.98 17.64
C LEU A 622 3.95 33.15 17.17
N ALA A 623 4.50 34.34 17.34
CA ALA A 623 5.85 34.67 16.92
C ALA A 623 6.72 35.16 18.08
N ALA A 624 8.01 34.84 18.04
CA ALA A 624 9.00 35.30 19.01
C ALA A 624 9.95 36.31 18.36
N GLY A 625 10.09 37.49 18.94
CA GLY A 625 10.96 38.56 18.44
C GLY A 625 11.36 39.56 19.52
N GLU A 626 12.14 40.57 19.15
CA GLU A 626 12.53 41.66 20.05
C GLU A 626 11.32 42.53 20.40
N ALA A 627 11.31 43.11 21.61
CA ALA A 627 10.28 44.06 22.01
C ALA A 627 10.37 45.36 21.19
N LEU A 628 9.24 45.84 20.70
CA LEU A 628 9.11 47.20 20.18
C LEU A 628 9.04 48.20 21.34
N PRO A 629 9.57 49.43 21.17
CA PRO A 629 9.41 50.46 22.19
C PRO A 629 7.93 50.75 22.39
N LEU A 630 7.44 50.55 23.62
CA LEU A 630 6.07 50.89 23.99
C LEU A 630 5.87 52.40 23.82
N ALA A 631 4.97 52.80 22.94
CA ALA A 631 4.53 54.18 22.86
C ALA A 631 3.92 54.60 24.20
N SER A 632 4.20 55.83 24.62
CA SER A 632 3.72 56.37 25.89
C SER A 632 2.18 56.29 25.98
N THR A 633 1.67 56.07 27.19
CA THR A 633 0.31 55.64 27.60
C THR A 633 -0.90 56.51 27.17
N THR A 634 -0.79 57.33 26.13
CA THR A 634 -1.86 58.27 25.71
C THR A 634 -2.50 57.93 24.36
N GLN A 635 -1.94 57.03 23.55
CA GLN A 635 -2.61 56.48 22.35
C GLN A 635 -2.32 54.97 22.21
N PRO A 636 -3.32 54.13 21.89
CA PRO A 636 -3.07 52.72 21.58
C PRO A 636 -2.35 52.62 20.23
N THR A 637 -1.04 52.34 20.25
CA THR A 637 -0.31 51.96 19.03
C THR A 637 -0.61 50.50 18.73
N HIS A 638 -1.52 50.26 17.79
CA HIS A 638 -1.65 48.94 17.16
C HIS A 638 -0.36 48.63 16.40
N SER A 639 0.02 47.35 16.34
CA SER A 639 1.17 46.91 15.53
C SER A 639 0.68 46.10 14.34
N LEU A 640 1.22 46.40 13.16
CA LEU A 640 0.98 45.64 11.94
C LEU A 640 2.00 44.51 11.89
N ALA A 641 1.56 43.28 11.61
CA ALA A 641 2.44 42.17 11.30
C ALA A 641 2.30 41.80 9.83
N HIS A 642 3.43 41.66 9.15
CA HIS A 642 3.45 41.22 7.76
C HIS A 642 4.71 40.44 7.41
N THR A 643 4.66 39.61 6.39
CA THR A 643 5.87 38.97 5.85
C THR A 643 6.53 39.89 4.82
N GLU A 644 7.81 39.66 4.54
CA GLU A 644 8.60 40.49 3.61
C GLU A 644 8.01 40.52 2.19
N ALA A 645 7.50 39.37 1.72
CA ALA A 645 6.91 39.24 0.38
C ALA A 645 5.42 39.63 0.31
N ALA A 646 4.80 40.06 1.42
CA ALA A 646 3.38 40.40 1.47
C ALA A 646 3.07 41.80 0.96
N LEU A 647 3.97 42.75 1.23
CA LEU A 647 3.75 44.18 1.04
C LEU A 647 5.03 44.82 0.53
N ARG A 648 4.89 45.66 -0.49
CA ARG A 648 5.92 46.62 -0.89
C ARG A 648 5.42 48.02 -0.61
N TRP A 649 6.04 48.71 0.33
CA TRP A 649 5.69 50.10 0.64
C TRP A 649 5.94 51.00 -0.57
N LEU A 650 4.95 51.81 -0.92
CA LEU A 650 5.06 52.82 -1.96
C LEU A 650 5.30 54.18 -1.30
N ASP A 651 6.39 54.83 -1.66
CA ASP A 651 6.71 56.19 -1.24
C ASP A 651 6.75 57.10 -2.47
N PRO A 652 5.58 57.55 -2.97
CA PRO A 652 5.53 58.41 -4.14
C PRO A 652 6.19 59.76 -3.84
N ASN A 653 6.87 60.31 -4.85
CA ASN A 653 7.50 61.62 -4.73
C ASN A 653 6.47 62.68 -4.32
N SER A 654 6.78 63.42 -3.26
CA SER A 654 6.00 64.59 -2.84
C SER A 654 6.37 65.80 -3.71
N THR A 655 5.35 66.53 -4.14
CA THR A 655 5.46 67.85 -4.79
C THR A 655 4.54 68.82 -4.06
N SER A 656 4.69 70.12 -4.34
CA SER A 656 3.82 71.14 -3.78
C SER A 656 2.58 71.38 -4.67
N LEU A 657 1.45 71.82 -4.10
CA LEU A 657 0.28 72.23 -4.89
C LEU A 657 0.65 73.26 -5.97
N TRP A 658 1.59 74.16 -5.66
CA TRP A 658 2.08 75.15 -6.62
C TRP A 658 2.77 74.51 -7.83
N GLU A 659 3.69 73.58 -7.59
CA GLU A 659 4.41 72.87 -8.65
C GLU A 659 3.47 71.98 -9.47
N LEU A 660 2.54 71.29 -8.81
CA LEU A 660 1.54 70.48 -9.49
C LEU A 660 0.66 71.34 -10.41
N ASN A 661 0.28 72.55 -9.99
CA ASN A 661 -0.48 73.49 -10.84
C ASN A 661 0.30 73.96 -12.08
N GLN A 662 1.64 74.01 -12.03
CA GLN A 662 2.44 74.34 -13.22
C GLN A 662 2.48 73.18 -14.24
N GLN A 663 2.30 71.94 -13.77
CA GLN A 663 2.32 70.74 -14.59
C GLN A 663 0.94 70.41 -15.12
N GLU A 664 -0.07 70.42 -14.25
CA GLU A 664 -1.45 69.99 -14.51
C GLU A 664 -2.46 71.05 -14.00
N PRO A 665 -2.57 72.21 -14.67
CA PRO A 665 -3.40 73.33 -14.19
C PRO A 665 -4.91 73.00 -14.17
N GLU A 666 -5.40 72.24 -15.14
CA GLU A 666 -6.82 71.85 -15.24
C GLU A 666 -7.24 70.95 -14.06
N TRP A 667 -6.33 70.07 -13.62
CA TRP A 667 -6.59 69.17 -12.49
C TRP A 667 -6.72 69.94 -11.17
N ILE A 668 -5.85 70.93 -10.95
CA ILE A 668 -5.89 71.79 -9.76
C ILE A 668 -7.14 72.69 -9.77
N GLU A 669 -7.55 73.20 -10.92
CA GLU A 669 -8.81 73.95 -11.07
C GLU A 669 -10.04 73.12 -10.66
N ALA A 670 -10.02 71.81 -10.90
CA ALA A 670 -11.07 70.89 -10.47
C ALA A 670 -11.00 70.54 -8.97
N ILE A 671 -9.81 70.36 -8.39
CA ILE A 671 -9.62 69.98 -6.97
C ILE A 671 -10.03 71.09 -6.01
N LEU A 672 -9.64 72.35 -6.30
CA LEU A 672 -9.74 73.44 -5.32
C LEU A 672 -11.17 73.75 -4.84
N PRO A 673 -12.21 73.78 -5.71
CA PRO A 673 -13.59 73.97 -5.25
C PRO A 673 -14.07 72.85 -4.33
N VAL A 674 -13.73 71.59 -4.66
CA VAL A 674 -14.12 70.41 -3.88
C VAL A 674 -13.42 70.40 -2.53
N LEU A 675 -12.12 70.71 -2.51
CA LEU A 675 -11.34 70.88 -1.28
C LEU A 675 -11.93 71.97 -0.37
N LYS A 676 -12.28 73.12 -0.94
CA LYS A 676 -12.91 74.22 -0.19
C LYS A 676 -14.23 73.76 0.42
N GLN A 677 -15.08 73.11 -0.37
CA GLN A 677 -16.38 72.62 0.08
C GLN A 677 -16.24 71.58 1.21
N GLU A 678 -15.32 70.62 1.07
CA GLU A 678 -15.06 69.60 2.09
C GLU A 678 -14.58 70.19 3.43
N LEU A 679 -13.70 71.19 3.38
CA LEU A 679 -13.22 71.88 4.58
C LEU A 679 -14.32 72.73 5.24
N VAL A 680 -15.21 73.32 4.45
CA VAL A 680 -16.39 74.04 4.97
C VAL A 680 -17.36 73.06 5.63
N ASP A 681 -17.72 71.99 4.93
CA ASP A 681 -18.71 71.00 5.39
C ASP A 681 -18.25 70.23 6.64
N SER A 682 -16.94 70.04 6.80
CA SER A 682 -16.33 69.47 8.01
C SER A 682 -16.12 70.47 9.16
N GLY A 683 -16.52 71.74 8.98
CA GLY A 683 -16.40 72.78 9.99
C GLY A 683 -14.96 73.23 10.25
N ARG A 684 -14.11 73.19 9.22
CA ARG A 684 -12.67 73.53 9.22
C ARG A 684 -12.34 74.74 8.36
N GLU A 685 -13.28 75.67 8.26
CA GLU A 685 -13.14 76.93 7.53
C GLU A 685 -11.92 77.77 7.98
N GLU A 686 -11.48 77.58 9.22
CA GLU A 686 -10.30 78.23 9.79
C GLU A 686 -8.97 77.79 9.15
N ILE A 687 -8.93 76.62 8.49
CA ILE A 687 -7.78 76.13 7.73
C ILE A 687 -7.69 76.81 6.36
N ILE A 688 -8.82 77.35 5.86
CA ILE A 688 -8.90 78.03 4.57
C ILE A 688 -8.33 79.47 4.73
N PRO A 689 -7.31 79.87 3.96
CA PRO A 689 -6.78 81.24 4.00
C PRO A 689 -7.87 82.28 3.71
N THR A 690 -7.82 83.45 4.36
CA THR A 690 -8.83 84.51 4.22
C THR A 690 -9.03 84.96 2.76
N SER A 691 -8.01 84.84 1.91
CA SER A 691 -8.06 85.12 0.47
C SER A 691 -8.95 84.15 -0.32
N ALA A 692 -9.17 82.94 0.19
CA ALA A 692 -9.96 81.87 -0.41
C ALA A 692 -11.41 81.82 0.14
N GLN A 693 -11.73 82.61 1.18
CA GLN A 693 -13.03 82.62 1.84
C GLN A 693 -14.09 83.45 1.08
N SER A 694 -13.72 84.53 0.36
CA SER A 694 -14.69 85.39 -0.34
C SER A 694 -15.01 84.93 -1.77
N GLU A 695 -16.29 84.77 -2.12
CA GLU A 695 -16.74 84.41 -3.49
C GLU A 695 -16.51 85.52 -4.54
N GLU A 696 -16.39 86.79 -4.11
CA GLU A 696 -16.51 87.93 -5.02
C GLU A 696 -15.20 88.36 -5.71
N ASN A 697 -14.03 87.81 -5.35
CA ASN A 697 -12.73 88.12 -6.00
C ASN A 697 -11.60 87.11 -5.72
N ALA A 698 -11.88 85.82 -5.58
CA ALA A 698 -10.83 84.81 -5.41
C ALA A 698 -10.26 84.39 -6.79
N ASN A 699 -9.18 85.04 -7.23
CA ASN A 699 -8.41 84.53 -8.37
C ASN A 699 -7.72 83.23 -7.96
N LEU A 700 -7.77 82.16 -8.78
CA LEU A 700 -7.04 80.90 -8.55
C LEU A 700 -5.58 81.14 -8.11
N GLN A 701 -4.93 82.16 -8.68
CA GLN A 701 -3.56 82.53 -8.35
C GLN A 701 -3.37 83.03 -6.91
N SER A 702 -4.37 83.69 -6.29
CA SER A 702 -4.27 84.11 -4.88
C SER A 702 -4.49 82.96 -3.92
N ILE A 703 -5.42 82.04 -4.24
CA ILE A 703 -5.65 80.82 -3.44
C ILE A 703 -4.41 79.93 -3.47
N LEU A 704 -3.86 79.69 -4.67
CA LEU A 704 -2.67 78.85 -4.85
C LEU A 704 -1.42 79.42 -4.19
N LYS A 705 -1.31 80.74 -4.06
CA LYS A 705 -0.19 81.35 -3.35
C LYS A 705 -0.22 81.05 -1.86
N ASP A 706 -1.40 81.00 -1.26
CA ASP A 706 -1.56 80.74 0.17
C ASP A 706 -1.52 79.24 0.50
N LEU A 707 -1.95 78.39 -0.45
CA LEU A 707 -1.87 76.92 -0.35
C LEU A 707 -0.58 76.33 -0.96
N ALA A 708 0.33 77.19 -1.44
CA ALA A 708 1.46 76.80 -2.29
C ALA A 708 2.29 75.65 -1.73
N ASN A 709 2.48 75.62 -0.41
CA ASN A 709 3.38 74.68 0.27
C ASN A 709 2.70 73.37 0.71
N TRP A 710 1.41 73.17 0.41
CA TRP A 710 0.75 71.93 0.77
C TRP A 710 1.30 70.78 -0.08
N SER A 711 1.65 69.68 0.59
CA SER A 711 2.25 68.51 -0.03
C SER A 711 1.18 67.67 -0.73
N VAL A 712 1.39 67.41 -2.01
CA VAL A 712 0.62 66.47 -2.82
C VAL A 712 1.53 65.36 -3.31
N ARG A 713 1.01 64.14 -3.28
CA ARG A 713 1.68 62.95 -3.82
C ARG A 713 0.83 62.36 -4.95
N PRO A 714 1.18 62.61 -6.22
CA PRO A 714 0.51 61.98 -7.36
C PRO A 714 0.86 60.49 -7.44
N ILE A 715 -0.15 59.61 -7.43
CA ILE A 715 0.03 58.15 -7.50
C ILE A 715 -1.22 57.46 -8.05
N ASP A 716 -1.07 56.46 -8.92
CA ASP A 716 -2.19 55.64 -9.40
C ASP A 716 -2.63 54.63 -8.33
N LEU A 717 -3.83 54.83 -7.79
CA LEU A 717 -4.53 54.08 -6.77
C LEU A 717 -5.77 53.36 -7.32
N THR A 718 -6.29 53.78 -8.48
CA THR A 718 -7.52 53.23 -9.07
C THR A 718 -7.25 52.19 -10.17
N GLY A 719 -6.02 52.13 -10.69
CA GLY A 719 -5.57 51.23 -11.75
C GLY A 719 -5.96 51.68 -13.16
N ASN A 720 -6.39 52.93 -13.32
CA ASN A 720 -6.73 53.51 -14.62
C ASN A 720 -5.51 54.09 -15.36
N ASN A 721 -4.29 53.96 -14.79
CA ASN A 721 -3.04 54.56 -15.25
C ASN A 721 -3.03 56.10 -15.23
N GLN A 722 -3.91 56.73 -14.46
CA GLN A 722 -3.88 58.16 -14.14
C GLN A 722 -3.56 58.33 -12.65
N PRO A 723 -2.84 59.39 -12.26
CA PRO A 723 -2.52 59.61 -10.86
C PRO A 723 -3.69 60.22 -10.10
N GLU A 724 -3.92 59.75 -8.88
CA GLU A 724 -4.71 60.45 -7.87
C GLU A 724 -3.83 61.39 -7.03
N ALA A 725 -4.40 62.51 -6.60
CA ALA A 725 -3.72 63.50 -5.77
C ALA A 725 -3.93 63.17 -4.30
N VAL A 726 -2.93 62.59 -3.65
CA VAL A 726 -2.92 62.38 -2.19
C VAL A 726 -2.42 63.64 -1.50
N LEU A 727 -3.35 64.45 -0.99
CA LEU A 727 -3.09 65.72 -0.31
C LEU A 727 -3.02 65.52 1.21
N THR A 728 -1.94 65.98 1.84
CA THR A 728 -1.78 65.93 3.30
C THR A 728 -1.80 67.33 3.90
N ILE A 729 -2.73 67.58 4.83
CA ILE A 729 -2.95 68.84 5.53
C ILE A 729 -2.60 68.65 7.01
N TYR A 730 -1.94 69.61 7.65
CA TYR A 730 -1.60 69.53 9.08
C TYR A 730 -2.55 70.38 9.92
N GLU A 731 -3.31 69.74 10.81
CA GLU A 731 -4.19 70.37 11.81
C GLU A 731 -3.57 70.16 13.19
N ASP A 732 -3.18 71.22 13.91
CA ASP A 732 -2.55 71.12 15.24
C ASP A 732 -1.39 70.11 15.33
N ARG A 733 -0.59 70.02 14.24
CA ARG A 733 0.52 69.07 14.02
C ARG A 733 0.10 67.62 13.75
N GLN A 734 -1.18 67.33 13.57
CA GLN A 734 -1.68 66.04 13.10
C GLN A 734 -1.92 66.08 11.58
N PRO A 735 -1.30 65.18 10.80
CA PRO A 735 -1.57 65.08 9.38
C PRO A 735 -2.97 64.47 9.14
N ARG A 736 -3.72 65.08 8.22
CA ARG A 736 -5.00 64.60 7.68
C ARG A 736 -4.88 64.43 6.18
N THR A 737 -5.39 63.33 5.65
CA THR A 737 -5.28 63.02 4.23
C THR A 737 -6.61 63.14 3.48
N LEU A 738 -6.54 63.73 2.29
CA LEU A 738 -7.59 63.76 1.26
C LEU A 738 -7.02 63.12 -0.01
N ILE A 739 -7.83 62.35 -0.73
CA ILE A 739 -7.44 61.79 -2.04
C ILE A 739 -8.44 62.23 -3.08
N PHE A 740 -7.94 62.85 -4.14
CA PHE A 740 -8.74 63.30 -5.29
C PHE A 740 -8.43 62.45 -6.51
N ALA A 741 -9.47 62.06 -7.24
CA ALA A 741 -9.39 61.44 -8.56
C ALA A 741 -8.68 62.34 -9.57
N ASP A 742 -8.25 61.78 -10.70
CA ASP A 742 -7.74 62.52 -11.86
C ASP A 742 -8.77 63.53 -12.42
N THR A 743 -10.06 63.31 -12.15
CA THR A 743 -11.17 64.22 -12.49
C THR A 743 -11.37 65.35 -11.48
N GLY A 744 -10.67 65.34 -10.34
CA GLY A 744 -10.85 66.27 -9.23
C GLY A 744 -11.94 65.86 -8.22
N GLU A 745 -12.59 64.72 -8.40
CA GLU A 745 -13.57 64.17 -7.44
C GLU A 745 -12.90 63.71 -6.14
N LEU A 746 -13.52 63.97 -5.00
CA LEU A 746 -13.03 63.53 -3.69
C LEU A 746 -13.41 62.07 -3.41
N ILE A 747 -12.42 61.17 -3.41
CA ILE A 747 -12.63 59.72 -3.27
C ILE A 747 -12.24 59.17 -1.88
N TYR A 748 -11.53 59.94 -1.06
CA TYR A 748 -11.22 59.62 0.35
C TYR A 748 -11.01 60.89 1.17
N SER A 749 -11.57 60.94 2.39
CA SER A 749 -11.43 62.09 3.28
C SER A 749 -11.42 61.74 4.76
N GLU A 750 -10.33 62.12 5.44
CA GLU A 750 -10.21 62.09 6.90
C GLU A 750 -10.87 63.27 7.62
N PHE A 751 -11.55 64.16 6.89
CA PHE A 751 -12.33 65.25 7.49
C PHE A 751 -13.82 64.92 7.62
N SER A 752 -14.35 64.05 6.75
CA SER A 752 -15.75 63.65 6.74
C SER A 752 -15.93 62.12 6.87
N LYS A 753 -15.97 61.40 5.74
CA LYS A 753 -16.36 59.99 5.64
C LYS A 753 -15.47 59.07 6.49
N ASP A 754 -14.18 59.37 6.59
CA ASP A 754 -13.18 58.56 7.29
C ASP A 754 -12.58 59.29 8.51
N ALA A 755 -13.32 60.24 9.10
CA ALA A 755 -12.82 61.14 10.16
C ALA A 755 -12.30 60.47 11.45
N SER A 756 -12.72 59.23 11.73
CA SER A 756 -12.21 58.45 12.86
C SER A 756 -10.95 57.65 12.54
N THR A 757 -10.45 57.73 11.32
CA THR A 757 -9.32 56.92 10.84
C THR A 757 -8.20 57.80 10.30
N SER A 758 -7.03 57.22 10.03
CA SER A 758 -5.90 57.92 9.44
C SER A 758 -5.11 57.03 8.49
N LEU A 759 -4.84 57.53 7.28
CA LEU A 759 -3.99 56.91 6.29
C LEU A 759 -2.55 56.94 6.78
N THR A 760 -2.01 55.75 7.01
CA THR A 760 -0.66 55.56 7.54
C THR A 760 0.36 55.33 6.44
N ALA A 761 0.00 54.55 5.42
CA ALA A 761 0.87 54.21 4.30
C ALA A 761 0.09 53.75 3.08
N ILE A 762 0.78 53.67 1.93
CA ILE A 762 0.28 53.08 0.69
C ILE A 762 1.20 51.89 0.36
N ALA A 763 0.62 50.76 -0.02
CA ALA A 763 1.38 49.54 -0.30
C ALA A 763 0.90 48.82 -1.56
N ASP A 764 1.80 48.11 -2.21
CA ASP A 764 1.53 47.17 -3.30
C ASP A 764 1.56 45.74 -2.76
N LEU A 765 0.53 44.94 -3.05
CA LEU A 765 0.42 43.53 -2.66
C LEU A 765 1.11 42.57 -3.65
N GLU A 766 1.74 43.10 -4.69
CA GLU A 766 2.41 42.38 -5.78
C GLU A 766 1.49 41.35 -6.48
N ASP A 767 0.19 41.66 -6.57
CA ASP A 767 -0.82 40.82 -7.20
C ASP A 767 -1.29 41.37 -8.56
N GLY A 768 -0.62 42.41 -9.07
CA GLY A 768 -0.93 43.06 -10.34
C GLY A 768 -2.21 43.90 -10.32
N LYS A 769 -2.75 44.19 -9.14
CA LYS A 769 -3.92 45.03 -8.91
C LYS A 769 -3.52 46.40 -8.37
N PRO A 770 -4.46 47.37 -8.27
CA PRO A 770 -4.15 48.68 -7.72
C PRO A 770 -3.59 48.61 -6.29
N PRO A 771 -2.77 49.59 -5.88
CA PRO A 771 -2.27 49.71 -4.52
C PRO A 771 -3.38 49.73 -3.47
N VAL A 772 -3.00 49.40 -2.24
CA VAL A 772 -3.87 49.41 -1.06
C VAL A 772 -3.50 50.54 -0.11
N LEU A 773 -4.51 51.10 0.53
CA LEU A 773 -4.38 52.09 1.59
C LEU A 773 -4.31 51.39 2.94
N LEU A 774 -3.26 51.66 3.71
CA LEU A 774 -3.15 51.21 5.10
C LEU A 774 -3.80 52.26 6.02
N ILE A 775 -4.98 51.92 6.53
CA ILE A 775 -5.79 52.79 7.38
C ILE A 775 -5.62 52.36 8.85
N ASN A 776 -5.28 53.32 9.70
CA ASN A 776 -5.28 53.18 11.15
C ASN A 776 -6.68 53.51 11.70
N ASP A 777 -7.38 52.49 12.19
CA ASP A 777 -8.66 52.57 12.87
C ASP A 777 -8.42 52.56 14.39
N PRO A 778 -9.32 53.15 15.22
CA PRO A 778 -9.20 53.11 16.69
C PRO A 778 -8.86 51.74 17.30
N SER A 779 -9.19 50.65 16.60
CA SER A 779 -9.04 49.27 17.08
C SER A 779 -7.98 48.42 16.35
N SER A 780 -7.54 48.79 15.14
CA SER A 780 -6.68 47.93 14.30
C SER A 780 -6.15 48.65 13.06
N TYR A 781 -5.22 48.04 12.32
CA TYR A 781 -4.98 48.43 10.93
C TYR A 781 -5.90 47.69 9.98
N ARG A 782 -6.34 48.39 8.92
CA ARG A 782 -7.10 47.83 7.81
C ARG A 782 -6.45 48.18 6.48
N LEU A 783 -6.54 47.28 5.53
CA LEU A 783 -6.18 47.54 4.15
C LEU A 783 -7.45 47.80 3.35
N LYS A 784 -7.55 48.96 2.72
CA LYS A 784 -8.61 49.26 1.76
C LYS A 784 -8.06 49.25 0.34
N ARG A 785 -8.83 48.72 -0.62
CA ARG A 785 -8.47 48.73 -2.04
C ARG A 785 -9.56 49.43 -2.84
N TRP A 786 -9.18 50.07 -3.94
CA TRP A 786 -10.14 50.63 -4.88
C TRP A 786 -11.03 49.53 -5.47
N SER A 787 -12.34 49.72 -5.36
CA SER A 787 -13.40 48.89 -5.93
C SER A 787 -14.00 49.61 -7.12
N VAL A 788 -13.83 49.04 -8.32
CA VAL A 788 -14.42 49.61 -9.55
C VAL A 788 -15.95 49.53 -9.51
N GLU A 789 -16.51 48.50 -8.87
CA GLU A 789 -17.97 48.34 -8.74
C GLU A 789 -18.57 49.29 -7.70
N GLY A 790 -17.84 49.55 -6.61
CA GLY A 790 -18.28 50.43 -5.52
C GLY A 790 -17.88 51.90 -5.69
N GLU A 791 -17.06 52.22 -6.70
CA GLU A 791 -16.45 53.54 -6.92
C GLU A 791 -15.85 54.14 -5.64
N GLY A 792 -15.12 53.30 -4.88
CA GLY A 792 -14.61 53.67 -3.57
C GLY A 792 -13.56 52.70 -3.00
N PHE A 793 -12.90 53.13 -1.92
CA PHE A 793 -11.97 52.28 -1.16
C PHE A 793 -12.72 51.41 -0.14
N GLU A 794 -12.64 50.08 -0.33
CA GLU A 794 -13.34 49.06 0.49
C GLU A 794 -12.38 48.16 1.26
#